data_AF-A0A934KFI7-F1
#
_entry.id   AF-A0A934KFI7-F1
#
_cell.length_a   1.000
_cell.length_b   1.000
_cell.length_c   1.000
_cell.angle_alpha   90.00
_cell.angle_beta   90.00
_cell.angle_gamma   90.00
#
_symmetry.space_group_name_H-M   'P 1'
#
loop_
_entity.id
_entity.type
_entity.pdbx_description
1 polymer ?
#
loop_
_entity_poly.entity_id
_entity_poly.type
_entity_poly.pdbx_seq_one_letter_code
_entity_poly.pdbx_strand_id
1 'polypeptide(L)'
;MSRSAVSMSSRERATGSRVALAKRWLLVLAALAIMAASFSAAQSIRPARADVPADQVNIPVAGSPLSNIITASPYSLSPGFSPAVHDYVVRCQASANQITFTLVAKPPGSIQVGYQNGSTATVTVGLAESQAAVVQATDANNPAQQVQYWIRCLPHDFPQMNVSKPGTPSPGWYLTGTIVPGPGNSSSTYAMILDENGTPVWYQSAPGGAINVELLPYSKNTIAWAPNLGPGVGSNLNGAYSLYQLDTQTASTAAVSPGLPTDPHELLQLSNGHRIMIATPSKGGQDLRSLKQFNPAFDTTNGTIVDCLIEELDTTGALVGQPWKASDHVDVKESNRPAAVTYQGVPNVADIYHCNSVDVDSVTGDILVSMRHTDAVYRITNPSGGLASVVTWKMGGNAITKDQSTAHLTVTASDTERGFFGQHDARFRPNGNISLYDDHTPSPSGCSPCATPGPARGVEYAVDTTLGTATLVWEYQSPDGLNSPATGGFRRSPDGSDSLIAWGFKPGSGFTEVDSNHIPLLAMTFPNGDLEYRAVKVLPGDLDVNLLRQTAGLPRSTALPIAWQGIGGLTLTSKPGAASWAPNRFDVFARGPDQQMGHLWWDGSQWYGWEPLGGVLASGPGAAARSPGLLDVFVRGTDDQLYHRWWDGSQWNGWEALGGVLRSSPTVASWSAGRLDVMVQGTDSQIWRKFWDGSQWSGWEPLGGQTNADPAVATWGAGRLDLFIRNVDGTLGHRWYDGGQWSTWEWFAGSLSNGTGPSAAASANGELDVIVSGTANVPQRLQYNGGWRPWQSLGGATPQTPSVVKRDLGPTEVFVTGTDGALYHEPLSSASPARTRPMAPPNRGDASKL
;
A
#
# COMPACT_ATOMS: atom_id res chain seq x y z
N MET A 1 77.78 -57.45 10.39
CA MET A 1 77.05 -58.38 11.29
C MET A 1 75.53 -58.17 11.09
N SER A 2 74.68 -58.96 11.73
CA SER A 2 73.27 -59.18 11.37
C SER A 2 72.23 -58.29 12.10
N ARG A 3 71.09 -58.01 11.43
CA ARG A 3 69.68 -57.94 11.92
C ARG A 3 69.38 -57.22 13.25
N SER A 4 68.38 -56.34 13.44
CA SER A 4 67.33 -55.65 12.62
C SER A 4 66.79 -54.46 13.51
N ALA A 5 65.63 -53.78 13.38
CA ALA A 5 64.44 -53.88 12.53
C ALA A 5 63.64 -52.55 12.41
N VAL A 6 62.88 -52.44 11.31
CA VAL A 6 61.58 -51.74 11.06
C VAL A 6 61.04 -50.69 12.06
N SER A 7 60.81 -49.47 11.57
CA SER A 7 59.51 -48.76 11.67
C SER A 7 59.25 -47.89 10.42
N MET A 8 58.02 -47.39 10.25
CA MET A 8 57.54 -46.56 9.12
C MET A 8 57.84 -45.06 9.35
N SER A 9 57.68 -44.10 8.43
CA SER A 9 56.80 -44.05 7.24
C SER A 9 57.26 -43.11 6.10
N SER A 10 56.63 -43.28 4.92
CA SER A 10 56.35 -42.28 3.84
C SER A 10 57.43 -41.24 3.44
N ARG A 11 58.07 -41.33 2.26
CA ARG A 11 57.54 -41.01 0.88
C ARG A 11 57.29 -39.52 0.59
N GLU A 12 57.60 -38.96 -0.59
CA GLU A 12 58.53 -39.37 -1.67
C GLU A 12 58.82 -38.16 -2.61
N ARG A 13 59.69 -38.31 -3.62
CA ARG A 13 60.09 -37.20 -4.52
C ARG A 13 59.15 -36.98 -5.71
N ALA A 14 59.22 -35.77 -6.27
CA ALA A 14 58.50 -35.34 -7.45
C ALA A 14 59.00 -35.99 -8.76
N THR A 15 58.06 -36.19 -9.71
CA THR A 15 58.24 -36.08 -11.18
C THR A 15 56.85 -35.95 -11.81
N GLY A 16 56.67 -35.18 -12.90
CA GLY A 16 55.34 -35.08 -13.55
C GLY A 16 55.02 -33.85 -14.41
N SER A 17 56.02 -33.14 -14.96
CA SER A 17 55.75 -31.99 -15.85
C SER A 17 55.23 -32.44 -17.23
N ARG A 18 54.45 -31.58 -17.90
CA ARG A 18 54.02 -31.66 -19.32
C ARG A 18 52.96 -32.71 -19.76
N VAL A 19 52.11 -33.24 -18.87
CA VAL A 19 50.85 -33.92 -19.32
C VAL A 19 49.59 -33.44 -18.57
N ALA A 20 49.68 -33.17 -17.26
CA ALA A 20 48.49 -32.85 -16.44
C ALA A 20 47.78 -31.54 -16.80
N LEU A 21 48.49 -30.52 -17.32
CA LEU A 21 47.88 -29.22 -17.64
C LEU A 21 46.82 -29.33 -18.76
N ALA A 22 47.14 -30.00 -19.88
CA ALA A 22 46.26 -30.04 -21.05
C ALA A 22 44.85 -30.57 -20.74
N LYS A 23 44.73 -31.56 -19.84
CA LYS A 23 43.43 -32.17 -19.48
C LYS A 23 42.60 -31.35 -18.49
N ARG A 24 43.20 -30.47 -17.67
CA ARG A 24 42.41 -29.55 -16.83
C ARG A 24 41.80 -28.41 -17.63
N TRP A 25 42.53 -27.87 -18.62
CA TRP A 25 42.04 -26.78 -19.44
C TRP A 25 40.89 -27.18 -20.37
N LEU A 26 40.91 -28.40 -20.94
CA LEU A 26 39.80 -28.90 -21.77
C LEU A 26 38.48 -29.10 -21.01
N LEU A 27 38.52 -29.48 -19.72
CA LEU A 27 37.32 -29.60 -18.89
C LEU A 27 36.76 -28.24 -18.45
N VAL A 28 37.63 -27.27 -18.14
CA VAL A 28 37.21 -25.90 -17.80
C VAL A 28 36.63 -25.19 -19.05
N LEU A 29 37.27 -25.33 -20.22
CA LEU A 29 36.76 -24.77 -21.47
C LEU A 29 35.45 -25.43 -21.93
N ALA A 30 35.25 -26.73 -21.69
CA ALA A 30 33.96 -27.37 -21.93
C ALA A 30 32.84 -26.83 -21.01
N ALA A 31 33.14 -26.58 -19.73
CA ALA A 31 32.18 -25.98 -18.81
C ALA A 31 31.81 -24.54 -19.20
N LEU A 32 32.79 -23.70 -19.57
CA LEU A 32 32.56 -22.33 -20.05
C LEU A 32 31.84 -22.29 -21.41
N ALA A 33 32.16 -23.18 -22.35
CA ALA A 33 31.49 -23.22 -23.65
C ALA A 33 30.01 -23.64 -23.53
N ILE A 34 29.67 -24.51 -22.58
CA ILE A 34 28.27 -24.92 -22.35
C ILE A 34 27.48 -23.83 -21.62
N MET A 35 28.10 -23.02 -20.75
CA MET A 35 27.43 -21.83 -20.19
C MET A 35 27.32 -20.66 -21.18
N ALA A 36 28.18 -20.59 -22.20
CA ALA A 36 28.12 -19.55 -23.24
C ALA A 36 27.08 -19.82 -24.35
N ALA A 37 26.60 -21.06 -24.49
CA ALA A 37 25.61 -21.45 -25.51
C ALA A 37 24.14 -21.33 -25.04
N SER A 38 23.90 -20.73 -23.88
CA SER A 38 22.56 -20.57 -23.28
C SER A 38 22.20 -19.12 -22.97
N PHE A 39 22.72 -18.18 -23.77
CA PHE A 39 22.10 -16.85 -23.94
C PHE A 39 20.77 -16.97 -24.74
N SER A 40 19.84 -17.75 -24.19
CA SER A 40 18.42 -17.46 -24.36
C SER A 40 18.19 -16.02 -23.91
N ALA A 41 17.34 -15.28 -24.62
CA ALA A 41 17.01 -13.90 -24.24
C ALA A 41 16.65 -13.83 -22.75
N ALA A 42 17.13 -12.80 -22.05
CA ALA A 42 16.86 -12.58 -20.63
C ALA A 42 15.38 -12.20 -20.44
N GLN A 43 14.52 -13.22 -20.52
CA GLN A 43 13.10 -13.11 -20.25
C GLN A 43 12.93 -12.59 -18.83
N SER A 44 12.13 -11.54 -18.68
CA SER A 44 11.82 -10.95 -17.38
C SER A 44 11.23 -12.03 -16.48
N ILE A 45 11.97 -12.45 -15.44
CA ILE A 45 11.56 -13.52 -14.50
C ILE A 45 10.54 -12.96 -13.48
N ARG A 46 9.63 -12.11 -13.96
CA ARG A 46 8.47 -11.60 -13.25
C ARG A 46 7.38 -12.66 -13.39
N PRO A 47 7.01 -13.42 -12.34
CA PRO A 47 5.87 -14.32 -12.43
C PRO A 47 4.62 -13.55 -12.88
N ALA A 48 4.03 -14.00 -13.99
CA ALA A 48 2.79 -13.43 -14.53
C ALA A 48 1.56 -13.71 -13.64
N ARG A 49 1.75 -14.31 -12.46
CA ARG A 49 0.73 -14.64 -11.47
C ARG A 49 1.29 -14.47 -10.07
N ALA A 50 0.58 -13.75 -9.22
CA ALA A 50 0.79 -13.64 -7.78
C ALA A 50 -0.48 -14.10 -7.04
N ASP A 51 -0.35 -14.46 -5.76
CA ASP A 51 -1.52 -14.66 -4.91
C ASP A 51 -2.22 -13.32 -4.69
N VAL A 52 -3.52 -13.29 -4.97
CA VAL A 52 -4.35 -12.07 -4.98
C VAL A 52 -4.92 -11.85 -3.59
N PRO A 53 -4.59 -10.75 -2.89
CA PRO A 53 -5.18 -10.43 -1.60
C PRO A 53 -6.71 -10.27 -1.67
N ALA A 54 -7.40 -10.64 -0.59
CA ALA A 54 -8.86 -10.67 -0.53
C ALA A 54 -9.53 -9.28 -0.62
N ASP A 55 -8.77 -8.20 -0.50
CA ASP A 55 -9.21 -6.83 -0.72
C ASP A 55 -9.08 -6.37 -2.18
N GLN A 56 -8.54 -7.17 -3.11
CA GLN A 56 -8.47 -6.84 -4.54
C GLN A 56 -9.71 -7.33 -5.32
N VAL A 57 -10.07 -6.66 -6.42
CA VAL A 57 -11.19 -7.08 -7.26
C VAL A 57 -10.70 -8.06 -8.33
N ASN A 58 -11.04 -9.33 -8.18
CA ASN A 58 -10.63 -10.37 -9.12
C ASN A 58 -11.59 -10.48 -10.33
N ILE A 59 -11.05 -10.44 -11.56
CA ILE A 59 -11.82 -10.52 -12.81
C ILE A 59 -11.36 -11.77 -13.59
N PRO A 60 -12.06 -12.91 -13.47
CA PRO A 60 -11.73 -14.12 -14.23
C PRO A 60 -12.19 -14.02 -15.69
N VAL A 61 -11.28 -14.34 -16.62
CA VAL A 61 -11.51 -14.37 -18.06
C VAL A 61 -11.13 -15.76 -18.59
N ALA A 62 -12.10 -16.47 -19.14
CA ALA A 62 -11.88 -17.76 -19.79
C ALA A 62 -11.82 -17.63 -21.33
N GLY A 63 -11.28 -18.64 -22.00
CA GLY A 63 -11.19 -18.68 -23.46
C GLY A 63 -9.85 -18.17 -23.99
N SER A 64 -9.87 -17.23 -24.91
CA SER A 64 -8.69 -16.79 -25.67
C SER A 64 -7.83 -15.78 -24.89
N PRO A 65 -6.53 -15.66 -25.20
CA PRO A 65 -5.71 -14.57 -24.68
C PRO A 65 -6.27 -13.20 -25.07
N LEU A 66 -6.04 -12.19 -24.23
CA LEU A 66 -6.45 -10.81 -24.52
C LEU A 66 -5.51 -10.14 -25.54
N SER A 67 -6.09 -9.30 -26.40
CA SER A 67 -5.35 -8.37 -27.26
C SER A 67 -5.51 -6.90 -26.85
N ASN A 68 -6.53 -6.56 -26.05
CA ASN A 68 -6.68 -5.21 -25.50
C ASN A 68 -7.46 -5.21 -24.17
N ILE A 69 -7.18 -4.21 -23.33
CA ILE A 69 -7.98 -3.80 -22.17
C ILE A 69 -8.19 -2.29 -22.30
N ILE A 70 -9.45 -1.88 -22.51
CA ILE A 70 -9.82 -0.48 -22.75
C ILE A 70 -10.58 0.04 -21.52
N THR A 71 -10.12 1.14 -20.93
CA THR A 71 -10.84 1.84 -19.85
C THR A 71 -11.83 2.86 -20.41
N ALA A 72 -12.99 3.00 -19.76
CA ALA A 72 -13.93 4.08 -20.07
C ALA A 72 -13.48 5.41 -19.45
N SER A 73 -13.68 6.50 -20.20
CA SER A 73 -13.50 7.89 -19.72
C SER A 73 -14.28 8.14 -18.41
N PRO A 74 -13.70 8.83 -17.40
CA PRO A 74 -12.45 9.61 -17.45
C PRO A 74 -11.16 8.79 -17.27
N TYR A 75 -11.23 7.49 -16.99
CA TYR A 75 -10.05 6.70 -16.67
C TYR A 75 -9.26 6.32 -17.93
N SER A 76 -7.94 6.49 -17.87
CA SER A 76 -7.00 6.06 -18.91
C SER A 76 -6.01 5.08 -18.31
N LEU A 77 -5.88 3.90 -18.92
CA LEU A 77 -4.87 2.89 -18.57
C LEU A 77 -3.47 3.42 -18.92
N SER A 78 -2.53 3.33 -17.99
CA SER A 78 -1.10 3.60 -18.22
C SER A 78 -0.23 2.43 -17.72
N PRO A 79 0.73 1.94 -18.50
CA PRO A 79 0.92 2.20 -19.93
C PRO A 79 -0.29 1.72 -20.76
N GLY A 80 -0.29 2.02 -22.07
CA GLY A 80 -1.26 1.42 -22.99
C GLY A 80 -1.12 -0.11 -23.01
N PHE A 81 -2.25 -0.84 -23.12
CA PHE A 81 -2.25 -2.30 -22.95
C PHE A 81 -1.33 -3.02 -23.94
N SER A 82 -0.54 -3.96 -23.40
CA SER A 82 0.27 -4.92 -24.15
C SER A 82 0.22 -6.29 -23.46
N PRO A 83 0.01 -7.41 -24.19
CA PRO A 83 0.01 -8.75 -23.59
C PRO A 83 1.30 -9.16 -22.86
N ALA A 84 2.40 -8.40 -23.04
CA ALA A 84 3.68 -8.61 -22.37
C ALA A 84 3.91 -7.70 -21.13
N VAL A 85 2.94 -6.86 -20.77
CA VAL A 85 2.97 -5.99 -19.59
C VAL A 85 1.88 -6.45 -18.61
N HIS A 86 2.28 -6.70 -17.36
CA HIS A 86 1.44 -7.35 -16.34
C HIS A 86 0.98 -6.43 -15.21
N ASP A 87 1.51 -5.22 -15.14
CA ASP A 87 1.16 -4.20 -14.15
C ASP A 87 0.79 -2.90 -14.87
N TYR A 88 -0.26 -2.25 -14.40
CA TYR A 88 -0.88 -1.06 -14.96
C TYR A 88 -1.41 -0.16 -13.85
N VAL A 89 -1.64 1.10 -14.19
CA VAL A 89 -2.29 2.07 -13.31
C VAL A 89 -3.42 2.81 -14.03
N VAL A 90 -4.39 3.26 -13.24
CA VAL A 90 -5.39 4.28 -13.57
C VAL A 90 -5.38 5.31 -12.45
N ARG A 91 -5.44 6.60 -12.79
CA ARG A 91 -5.54 7.67 -11.77
C ARG A 91 -6.97 7.74 -11.24
N CYS A 92 -7.11 7.59 -9.93
CA CYS A 92 -8.40 7.62 -9.26
C CYS A 92 -8.72 8.98 -8.62
N GLN A 93 -9.93 9.08 -8.08
CA GLN A 93 -10.46 10.18 -7.28
C GLN A 93 -10.52 9.74 -5.81
N ALA A 94 -10.57 10.70 -4.88
CA ALA A 94 -10.73 10.52 -3.42
C ALA A 94 -12.08 9.91 -2.97
N SER A 95 -12.85 9.33 -3.89
CA SER A 95 -14.20 8.77 -3.68
C SER A 95 -14.28 7.37 -4.30
N ALA A 96 -15.46 6.75 -4.38
CA ALA A 96 -15.60 5.44 -5.03
C ALA A 96 -15.40 5.56 -6.55
N ASN A 97 -14.40 4.85 -7.09
CA ASN A 97 -14.08 4.88 -8.51
C ASN A 97 -14.80 3.74 -9.23
N GLN A 98 -15.87 4.05 -9.96
CA GLN A 98 -16.53 3.08 -10.84
C GLN A 98 -15.82 3.05 -12.19
N ILE A 99 -15.05 1.99 -12.45
CA ILE A 99 -14.18 1.85 -13.62
C ILE A 99 -14.71 0.73 -14.51
N THR A 100 -15.03 1.07 -15.76
CA THR A 100 -15.49 0.12 -16.77
C THR A 100 -14.32 -0.30 -17.66
N PHE A 101 -14.03 -1.60 -17.70
CA PHE A 101 -13.06 -2.24 -18.58
C PHE A 101 -13.79 -2.97 -19.71
N THR A 102 -13.41 -2.67 -20.96
CA THR A 102 -13.76 -3.51 -22.12
C THR A 102 -12.54 -4.35 -22.49
N LEU A 103 -12.68 -5.64 -22.25
CA LEU A 103 -11.70 -6.69 -22.52
C LEU A 103 -11.91 -7.20 -23.95
N VAL A 104 -10.83 -7.39 -24.71
CA VAL A 104 -10.88 -7.77 -26.13
C VAL A 104 -10.08 -9.05 -26.35
N ALA A 105 -10.72 -10.07 -26.95
CA ALA A 105 -10.08 -11.32 -27.32
C ALA A 105 -9.11 -11.15 -28.50
N LYS A 106 -7.97 -11.84 -28.45
CA LYS A 106 -7.03 -11.95 -29.57
C LYS A 106 -7.70 -12.65 -30.76
N PRO A 107 -7.89 -12.00 -31.92
CA PRO A 107 -8.54 -12.64 -33.07
C PRO A 107 -7.74 -13.84 -33.59
N PRO A 108 -8.40 -14.90 -34.11
CA PRO A 108 -9.84 -15.09 -34.28
C PRO A 108 -10.52 -15.80 -33.08
N GLY A 109 -10.16 -15.46 -31.84
CA GLY A 109 -10.71 -16.05 -30.62
C GLY A 109 -11.91 -15.31 -30.01
N SER A 110 -12.54 -15.95 -29.01
CA SER A 110 -13.50 -15.34 -28.07
C SER A 110 -13.04 -15.48 -26.62
N ILE A 111 -13.59 -14.64 -25.74
CA ILE A 111 -13.45 -14.70 -24.29
C ILE A 111 -14.81 -14.88 -23.62
N GLN A 112 -14.82 -15.45 -22.42
CA GLN A 112 -15.96 -15.46 -21.52
C GLN A 112 -15.64 -14.74 -20.21
N VAL A 113 -16.53 -13.84 -19.78
CA VAL A 113 -16.46 -13.09 -18.52
C VAL A 113 -17.85 -13.08 -17.89
N GLY A 114 -18.02 -13.85 -16.82
CA GLY A 114 -19.35 -14.18 -16.28
C GLY A 114 -20.24 -14.82 -17.35
N TYR A 115 -21.39 -14.20 -17.62
CA TYR A 115 -22.33 -14.63 -18.66
C TYR A 115 -22.02 -14.08 -20.08
N GLN A 116 -21.11 -13.11 -20.22
CA GLN A 116 -20.75 -12.56 -21.53
C GLN A 116 -19.77 -13.51 -22.25
N ASN A 117 -20.04 -13.84 -23.51
CA ASN A 117 -19.16 -14.63 -24.37
C ASN A 117 -19.11 -14.01 -25.77
N GLY A 118 -17.91 -13.67 -26.27
CA GLY A 118 -17.73 -13.02 -27.57
C GLY A 118 -16.30 -12.57 -27.82
N SER A 119 -16.09 -11.80 -28.90
CA SER A 119 -14.78 -11.17 -29.17
C SER A 119 -14.46 -10.01 -28.22
N THR A 120 -15.47 -9.48 -27.53
CA THR A 120 -15.33 -8.47 -26.47
C THR A 120 -16.23 -8.80 -25.28
N ALA A 121 -15.83 -8.36 -24.09
CA ALA A 121 -16.63 -8.38 -22.88
C ALA A 121 -16.40 -7.09 -22.07
N THR A 122 -17.43 -6.56 -21.43
CA THR A 122 -17.36 -5.31 -20.66
C THR A 122 -17.79 -5.55 -19.22
N VAL A 123 -16.94 -5.15 -18.28
CA VAL A 123 -17.13 -5.29 -16.83
C VAL A 123 -16.88 -3.96 -16.13
N THR A 124 -17.74 -3.60 -15.18
CA THR A 124 -17.58 -2.41 -14.34
C THR A 124 -17.28 -2.84 -12.91
N VAL A 125 -16.28 -2.22 -12.29
CA VAL A 125 -15.88 -2.49 -10.91
C VAL A 125 -15.77 -1.20 -10.10
N GLY A 126 -16.14 -1.27 -8.82
CA GLY A 126 -15.82 -0.22 -7.84
C GLY A 126 -14.43 -0.46 -7.25
N LEU A 127 -13.53 0.52 -7.36
CA LEU A 127 -12.23 0.52 -6.71
C LEU A 127 -12.10 1.67 -5.71
N ALA A 128 -11.54 1.34 -4.54
CA ALA A 128 -10.96 2.29 -3.60
C ALA A 128 -9.51 2.62 -3.99
N GLU A 129 -8.97 3.70 -3.45
CA GLU A 129 -7.59 4.09 -3.69
C GLU A 129 -6.59 3.03 -3.20
N SER A 130 -5.58 2.76 -4.01
CA SER A 130 -4.60 1.67 -3.88
C SER A 130 -5.15 0.25 -3.93
N GLN A 131 -6.42 0.07 -4.29
CA GLN A 131 -6.99 -1.22 -4.70
C GLN A 131 -6.67 -1.50 -6.18
N ALA A 132 -6.56 -2.77 -6.57
CA ALA A 132 -6.39 -3.20 -7.95
C ALA A 132 -7.59 -4.02 -8.45
N ALA A 133 -7.87 -3.89 -9.75
CA ALA A 133 -8.56 -4.90 -10.52
C ALA A 133 -7.52 -5.88 -11.09
N VAL A 134 -7.66 -7.17 -10.83
CA VAL A 134 -6.75 -8.23 -11.29
C VAL A 134 -7.46 -9.06 -12.35
N VAL A 135 -7.13 -8.83 -13.62
CA VAL A 135 -7.70 -9.57 -14.75
C VAL A 135 -6.91 -10.87 -14.95
N GLN A 136 -7.50 -12.02 -14.64
CA GLN A 136 -6.89 -13.33 -14.86
C GLN A 136 -7.33 -13.87 -16.23
N ALA A 137 -6.40 -14.03 -17.17
CA ALA A 137 -6.70 -14.45 -18.55
C ALA A 137 -5.70 -15.49 -19.06
N THR A 138 -6.05 -16.20 -20.13
CA THR A 138 -5.16 -17.17 -20.79
C THR A 138 -3.87 -16.50 -21.31
N ASP A 139 -2.71 -17.12 -21.08
CA ASP A 139 -1.43 -16.63 -21.62
C ASP A 139 -1.40 -16.69 -23.16
N ALA A 140 -0.91 -15.61 -23.77
CA ALA A 140 -0.70 -15.52 -25.21
C ALA A 140 0.44 -16.42 -25.72
N ASN A 141 1.36 -16.84 -24.84
CA ASN A 141 2.52 -17.67 -25.14
C ASN A 141 2.32 -19.13 -24.73
N ASN A 142 1.59 -19.39 -23.63
CA ASN A 142 1.32 -20.74 -23.13
C ASN A 142 -0.18 -20.93 -22.75
N PRO A 143 -1.06 -21.31 -23.70
CA PRO A 143 -2.50 -21.44 -23.44
C PRO A 143 -2.93 -22.46 -22.36
N ALA A 144 -2.00 -23.24 -21.80
CA ALA A 144 -2.24 -24.08 -20.62
C ALA A 144 -2.06 -23.34 -19.28
N GLN A 145 -1.69 -22.05 -19.31
CA GLN A 145 -1.45 -21.20 -18.14
C GLN A 145 -2.27 -19.91 -18.19
N GLN A 146 -2.45 -19.29 -17.02
CA GLN A 146 -3.08 -17.99 -16.88
C GLN A 146 -2.04 -16.93 -16.51
N VAL A 147 -2.18 -15.75 -17.12
CA VAL A 147 -1.52 -14.51 -16.72
C VAL A 147 -2.50 -13.61 -15.97
N GLN A 148 -1.96 -12.72 -15.15
CA GLN A 148 -2.67 -11.64 -14.50
C GLN A 148 -2.26 -10.31 -15.12
N TYR A 149 -3.21 -9.40 -15.24
CA TYR A 149 -2.99 -7.98 -15.49
C TYR A 149 -3.50 -7.20 -14.29
N TRP A 150 -2.59 -6.59 -13.54
CA TRP A 150 -2.85 -5.87 -12.29
C TRP A 150 -3.06 -4.38 -12.57
N ILE A 151 -4.30 -3.91 -12.49
CA ILE A 151 -4.68 -2.52 -12.80
C ILE A 151 -4.97 -1.76 -11.50
N ARG A 152 -4.01 -0.98 -11.02
CA ARG A 152 -4.10 -0.25 -9.73
C ARG A 152 -4.82 1.09 -9.87
N CYS A 153 -5.71 1.35 -8.93
CA CYS A 153 -6.36 2.63 -8.69
C CYS A 153 -5.39 3.54 -7.91
N LEU A 154 -4.50 4.28 -8.59
CA LEU A 154 -3.56 5.18 -7.93
C LEU A 154 -4.31 6.29 -7.18
N PRO A 155 -3.90 6.62 -5.94
CA PRO A 155 -4.48 7.73 -5.18
C PRO A 155 -4.56 9.04 -5.99
N HIS A 156 -5.60 9.83 -5.72
CA HIS A 156 -5.82 11.14 -6.34
C HIS A 156 -4.63 12.09 -6.13
N ASP A 157 -4.00 12.01 -4.96
CA ASP A 157 -2.82 12.77 -4.55
C ASP A 157 -1.48 12.12 -4.94
N PHE A 158 -1.49 10.99 -5.66
CA PHE A 158 -0.27 10.35 -6.14
C PHE A 158 0.42 11.27 -7.18
N PRO A 159 1.74 11.50 -7.13
CA PRO A 159 2.45 12.38 -8.07
C PRO A 159 2.09 12.14 -9.54
N GLN A 160 2.01 13.20 -10.34
CA GLN A 160 1.81 13.03 -11.78
C GLN A 160 3.16 12.72 -12.43
N MET A 161 3.22 11.62 -13.18
CA MET A 161 4.38 11.20 -13.94
C MET A 161 4.06 11.20 -15.44
N ASN A 162 5.06 11.53 -16.24
CA ASN A 162 5.09 11.31 -17.68
C ASN A 162 6.21 10.30 -17.96
N VAL A 163 5.93 9.26 -18.75
CA VAL A 163 6.88 8.18 -19.05
C VAL A 163 7.07 8.07 -20.56
N SER A 164 8.33 8.01 -20.99
CA SER A 164 8.73 7.74 -22.37
C SER A 164 9.63 6.51 -22.40
N LYS A 165 9.26 5.50 -23.22
CA LYS A 165 10.03 4.26 -23.41
C LYS A 165 10.43 4.12 -24.88
N PRO A 166 11.45 4.86 -25.35
CA PRO A 166 11.93 4.78 -26.74
C PRO A 166 12.78 3.53 -27.01
N GLY A 167 13.32 2.87 -25.98
CA GLY A 167 14.14 1.67 -26.10
C GLY A 167 13.65 0.51 -25.22
N THR A 168 14.53 -0.47 -25.04
CA THR A 168 14.31 -1.59 -24.11
C THR A 168 15.39 -1.53 -23.04
N PRO A 169 15.11 -1.02 -21.82
CA PRO A 169 16.07 -1.05 -20.73
C PRO A 169 16.33 -2.49 -20.28
N SER A 170 17.50 -2.72 -19.68
CA SER A 170 17.80 -3.96 -18.97
C SER A 170 16.73 -4.29 -17.91
N PRO A 171 16.44 -5.58 -17.63
CA PRO A 171 15.50 -5.96 -16.58
C PRO A 171 15.89 -5.40 -15.20
N GLY A 172 14.93 -4.89 -14.43
CA GLY A 172 15.18 -4.34 -13.09
C GLY A 172 14.02 -3.53 -12.52
N TRP A 173 14.23 -2.97 -11.33
CA TRP A 173 13.26 -2.16 -10.60
C TRP A 173 13.83 -0.77 -10.30
N TYR A 174 13.08 0.28 -10.60
CA TYR A 174 13.49 1.66 -10.31
C TYR A 174 12.86 2.11 -8.99
N LEU A 175 13.70 2.44 -8.01
CA LEU A 175 13.29 3.02 -6.73
C LEU A 175 13.47 4.53 -6.83
N THR A 176 12.45 5.30 -6.47
CA THR A 176 12.51 6.78 -6.35
C THR A 176 11.46 7.26 -5.35
N GLY A 177 11.51 8.52 -4.95
CA GLY A 177 10.50 9.13 -4.10
C GLY A 177 10.42 10.65 -4.23
N THR A 178 9.21 11.19 -4.09
CA THR A 178 9.00 12.64 -4.10
C THR A 178 9.27 13.23 -2.71
N ILE A 179 9.94 14.39 -2.69
CA ILE A 179 10.34 15.11 -1.48
C ILE A 179 9.62 16.47 -1.34
N VAL A 180 9.23 17.09 -2.44
CA VAL A 180 8.52 18.38 -2.48
C VAL A 180 7.42 18.31 -3.54
N PRO A 181 6.14 18.52 -3.20
CA PRO A 181 5.06 18.65 -4.18
C PRO A 181 5.18 19.91 -5.04
N GLY A 182 4.69 19.82 -6.28
CA GLY A 182 4.73 20.92 -7.25
C GLY A 182 3.95 22.16 -6.79
N PRO A 183 4.39 23.39 -7.14
CA PRO A 183 3.72 24.62 -6.71
C PRO A 183 2.25 24.68 -7.17
N GLY A 184 1.32 24.66 -6.21
CA GLY A 184 -0.12 24.64 -6.47
C GLY A 184 -0.71 23.27 -6.83
N ASN A 185 0.09 22.20 -6.80
CA ASN A 185 -0.38 20.82 -6.92
C ASN A 185 -1.03 20.35 -5.61
N SER A 186 -1.98 19.42 -5.70
CA SER A 186 -2.59 18.72 -4.56
C SER A 186 -1.97 17.34 -4.31
N SER A 187 -0.77 17.08 -4.83
CA SER A 187 -0.10 15.78 -4.67
C SER A 187 0.60 15.67 -3.32
N SER A 188 0.58 14.47 -2.74
CA SER A 188 1.36 14.10 -1.56
C SER A 188 2.73 13.54 -1.94
N THR A 189 3.57 13.34 -0.93
CA THR A 189 4.89 12.73 -1.05
C THR A 189 4.82 11.21 -0.90
N TYR A 190 5.53 10.48 -1.76
CA TYR A 190 5.47 9.02 -1.86
C TYR A 190 6.86 8.41 -2.10
N ALA A 191 7.15 7.26 -1.49
CA ALA A 191 8.19 6.34 -1.93
C ALA A 191 7.59 5.38 -2.97
N MET A 192 8.33 5.03 -4.03
CA MET A 192 7.79 4.39 -5.24
C MET A 192 8.76 3.36 -5.82
N ILE A 193 8.20 2.28 -6.41
CA ILE A 193 8.94 1.24 -7.13
C ILE A 193 8.27 0.99 -8.49
N LEU A 194 9.02 1.23 -9.56
CA LEU A 194 8.55 1.15 -10.95
C LEU A 194 9.11 -0.08 -11.69
N ASP A 195 8.38 -0.57 -12.69
CA ASP A 195 8.83 -1.62 -13.63
C ASP A 195 9.63 -1.06 -14.84
N GLU A 196 10.06 -1.94 -15.75
CA GLU A 196 10.74 -1.54 -17.01
C GLU A 196 9.85 -0.72 -17.97
N ASN A 197 8.60 -0.45 -17.61
CA ASN A 197 7.66 0.39 -18.35
C ASN A 197 7.34 1.71 -17.62
N GLY A 198 8.02 2.00 -16.50
CA GLY A 198 7.79 3.18 -15.64
C GLY A 198 6.50 3.10 -14.81
N THR A 199 5.93 1.91 -14.65
CA THR A 199 4.63 1.70 -13.98
C THR A 199 4.82 1.44 -12.49
N PRO A 200 4.10 2.14 -11.58
CA PRO A 200 4.08 1.79 -10.16
C PRO A 200 3.56 0.37 -9.90
N VAL A 201 4.44 -0.49 -9.40
CA VAL A 201 4.10 -1.84 -8.93
C VAL A 201 3.95 -1.86 -7.42
N TRP A 202 4.77 -1.06 -6.71
CA TRP A 202 4.62 -0.73 -5.30
C TRP A 202 4.83 0.77 -5.08
N TYR A 203 4.21 1.30 -4.03
CA TYR A 203 4.42 2.64 -3.53
C TYR A 203 3.88 2.76 -2.11
N GLN A 204 4.34 3.76 -1.37
CA GLN A 204 3.88 4.06 -0.02
C GLN A 204 3.83 5.57 0.22
N SER A 205 2.76 6.04 0.87
CA SER A 205 2.66 7.45 1.27
C SER A 205 3.76 7.74 2.30
N ALA A 206 4.51 8.82 2.07
CA ALA A 206 5.67 9.21 2.87
C ALA A 206 5.52 10.66 3.36
N PRO A 207 4.62 10.94 4.33
CA PRO A 207 4.40 12.30 4.83
C PRO A 207 5.69 12.93 5.35
N GLY A 208 6.06 14.08 4.77
CA GLY A 208 7.33 14.75 5.04
C GLY A 208 8.43 14.47 4.01
N GLY A 209 8.16 13.68 2.96
CA GLY A 209 9.07 13.37 1.87
C GLY A 209 9.61 11.94 1.90
N ALA A 210 10.06 11.49 0.72
CA ALA A 210 10.76 10.22 0.54
C ALA A 210 12.20 10.48 0.03
N ILE A 211 13.08 10.93 0.92
CA ILE A 211 14.50 11.17 0.64
C ILE A 211 15.22 9.81 0.61
N ASN A 212 16.10 9.63 -0.38
CA ASN A 212 16.91 8.44 -0.61
C ASN A 212 16.13 7.11 -0.49
N VAL A 213 15.19 6.87 -1.42
CA VAL A 213 14.45 5.60 -1.50
C VAL A 213 15.36 4.51 -2.07
N GLU A 214 15.86 3.63 -1.20
CA GLU A 214 16.78 2.55 -1.57
C GLU A 214 16.36 1.21 -0.94
N LEU A 215 16.81 0.10 -1.54
CA LEU A 215 16.67 -1.26 -1.01
C LEU A 215 17.89 -1.57 -0.15
N LEU A 216 17.70 -2.17 1.02
CA LEU A 216 18.81 -2.70 1.82
C LEU A 216 19.22 -4.09 1.28
N PRO A 217 20.34 -4.24 0.54
CA PRO A 217 20.61 -5.43 -0.28
C PRO A 217 20.77 -6.75 0.51
N TYR A 218 21.08 -6.69 1.80
CA TYR A 218 21.26 -7.87 2.66
C TYR A 218 20.06 -8.09 3.61
N SER A 219 19.12 -7.15 3.67
CA SER A 219 17.81 -7.29 4.32
C SER A 219 16.74 -7.37 3.24
N LYS A 220 16.51 -8.59 2.73
CA LYS A 220 15.57 -8.88 1.65
C LYS A 220 14.22 -8.18 1.86
N ASN A 221 13.73 -7.53 0.83
CA ASN A 221 12.44 -6.84 0.82
C ASN A 221 12.31 -5.68 1.85
N THR A 222 13.42 -5.16 2.40
CA THR A 222 13.42 -3.94 3.22
C THR A 222 13.64 -2.69 2.35
N ILE A 223 12.61 -1.86 2.19
CA ILE A 223 12.73 -0.55 1.55
C ILE A 223 13.02 0.51 2.62
N ALA A 224 14.02 1.36 2.38
CA ALA A 224 14.40 2.45 3.27
C ALA A 224 14.14 3.81 2.61
N TRP A 225 13.75 4.81 3.40
CA TRP A 225 13.78 6.23 3.05
C TRP A 225 13.83 7.11 4.30
N ALA A 226 14.32 8.34 4.18
CA ALA A 226 14.21 9.36 5.22
C ALA A 226 13.06 10.33 4.90
N PRO A 227 12.22 10.72 5.87
CA PRO A 227 11.44 11.95 5.77
C PRO A 227 12.35 13.17 5.90
N ASN A 228 11.85 14.38 5.66
CA ASN A 228 12.66 15.59 5.88
C ASN A 228 13.09 15.73 7.35
N LEU A 229 14.40 15.63 7.60
CA LEU A 229 15.02 15.69 8.93
C LEU A 229 15.45 17.11 9.36
N GLY A 230 15.01 18.17 8.67
CA GLY A 230 15.10 19.57 9.15
C GLY A 230 15.31 20.60 8.02
N PRO A 231 16.28 21.53 8.12
CA PRO A 231 16.96 22.01 6.92
C PRO A 231 17.70 20.82 6.27
N GLY A 232 18.07 20.94 4.99
CA GLY A 232 18.66 19.87 4.16
C GLY A 232 20.08 19.40 4.54
N VAL A 233 20.36 19.28 5.83
CA VAL A 233 21.59 18.78 6.47
C VAL A 233 21.25 17.89 7.70
N GLY A 234 19.98 17.51 7.86
CA GLY A 234 19.49 16.67 8.97
C GLY A 234 19.75 17.23 10.37
N SER A 235 19.03 18.27 10.82
CA SER A 235 19.27 18.87 12.15
C SER A 235 18.46 18.26 13.31
N ASN A 236 17.52 17.37 13.02
CA ASN A 236 16.65 16.73 14.00
C ASN A 236 17.38 15.61 14.79
N LEU A 237 17.56 15.82 16.10
CA LEU A 237 18.10 14.82 17.05
C LEU A 237 17.26 13.53 17.15
N ASN A 238 15.98 13.59 16.80
CA ASN A 238 15.08 12.44 16.72
C ASN A 238 14.83 12.01 15.26
N GLY A 239 15.70 12.41 14.33
CA GLY A 239 15.62 12.04 12.92
C GLY A 239 15.97 10.59 12.70
N ALA A 240 15.18 9.89 11.88
CA ALA A 240 15.29 8.46 11.64
C ALA A 240 14.93 8.12 10.19
N TYR A 241 15.56 7.08 9.64
CA TYR A 241 15.04 6.43 8.44
C TYR A 241 13.83 5.57 8.78
N SER A 242 12.84 5.58 7.90
CA SER A 242 11.75 4.61 7.86
C SER A 242 12.24 3.37 7.13
N LEU A 243 12.24 2.22 7.79
CA LEU A 243 12.51 0.91 7.19
C LEU A 243 11.20 0.13 7.08
N TYR A 244 10.71 -0.07 5.86
CA TYR A 244 9.47 -0.79 5.56
C TYR A 244 9.79 -2.20 5.07
N GLN A 245 9.26 -3.20 5.78
CA GLN A 245 9.36 -4.60 5.41
C GLN A 245 8.16 -5.02 4.57
N LEU A 246 8.38 -5.43 3.30
CA LEU A 246 7.27 -5.83 2.42
C LEU A 246 6.64 -7.19 2.79
N ASP A 247 7.34 -8.05 3.54
CA ASP A 247 6.83 -9.37 3.94
C ASP A 247 5.97 -9.30 5.21
N THR A 248 6.41 -8.59 6.25
CA THR A 248 5.65 -8.39 7.49
C THR A 248 4.71 -7.18 7.45
N GLN A 249 4.82 -6.32 6.43
CA GLN A 249 4.09 -5.04 6.29
C GLN A 249 4.36 -4.04 7.43
N THR A 250 5.45 -4.23 8.18
CA THR A 250 5.82 -3.35 9.30
C THR A 250 6.78 -2.25 8.87
N ALA A 251 6.44 -0.99 9.15
CA ALA A 251 7.39 0.11 9.16
C ALA A 251 8.10 0.19 10.52
N SER A 252 9.38 0.53 10.54
CA SER A 252 10.18 0.70 11.75
C SER A 252 11.16 1.87 11.65
N THR A 253 11.25 2.68 12.69
CA THR A 253 12.23 3.78 12.82
C THR A 253 13.54 3.21 13.38
N ALA A 254 14.26 2.47 12.56
CA ALA A 254 15.32 1.53 12.99
C ALA A 254 16.70 1.80 12.37
N ALA A 255 16.96 3.04 11.94
CA ALA A 255 18.29 3.57 11.65
C ALA A 255 18.34 5.05 12.08
N VAL A 256 19.15 5.33 13.11
CA VAL A 256 19.29 6.61 13.83
C VAL A 256 20.74 6.72 14.30
N SER A 257 21.38 7.88 14.14
CA SER A 257 22.71 8.12 14.71
C SER A 257 22.67 8.13 16.26
N PRO A 258 23.53 7.36 16.97
CA PRO A 258 23.46 7.23 18.43
C PRO A 258 23.70 8.51 19.24
N GLY A 259 22.64 9.30 19.41
CA GLY A 259 22.64 10.54 20.20
C GLY A 259 23.03 11.81 19.42
N LEU A 260 23.21 11.70 18.09
CA LEU A 260 23.47 12.84 17.20
C LEU A 260 22.36 12.96 16.15
N PRO A 261 22.27 14.09 15.43
CA PRO A 261 21.31 14.25 14.34
C PRO A 261 21.66 13.34 13.16
N THR A 262 20.69 12.52 12.77
CA THR A 262 20.75 11.66 11.58
C THR A 262 20.61 12.51 10.32
N ASP A 263 21.51 12.32 9.36
CA ASP A 263 21.43 12.94 8.03
C ASP A 263 20.62 12.06 7.05
N PRO A 264 19.82 12.64 6.14
CA PRO A 264 18.92 11.88 5.27
C PRO A 264 19.52 11.44 3.92
N HIS A 265 20.77 11.76 3.59
CA HIS A 265 21.31 11.59 2.24
C HIS A 265 21.79 10.16 1.89
N GLU A 266 22.11 9.32 2.88
CA GLU A 266 22.66 7.97 2.64
C GLU A 266 22.37 6.95 3.75
N LEU A 267 21.96 5.74 3.36
CA LEU A 267 21.88 4.56 4.25
C LEU A 267 22.39 3.30 3.54
N LEU A 268 23.71 3.11 3.52
CA LEU A 268 24.34 1.97 2.87
C LEU A 268 24.35 0.75 3.80
N GLN A 269 23.94 -0.43 3.33
CA GLN A 269 24.08 -1.68 4.09
C GLN A 269 25.27 -2.53 3.61
N LEU A 270 26.08 -2.99 4.56
CA LEU A 270 27.22 -3.87 4.34
C LEU A 270 26.82 -5.35 4.40
N SER A 271 27.65 -6.23 3.84
CA SER A 271 27.37 -7.68 3.71
C SER A 271 27.34 -8.47 5.02
N ASN A 272 27.85 -7.89 6.11
CA ASN A 272 27.70 -8.37 7.48
C ASN A 272 26.37 -7.93 8.15
N GLY A 273 25.52 -7.18 7.43
CA GLY A 273 24.26 -6.62 7.93
C GLY A 273 24.39 -5.26 8.63
N HIS A 274 25.61 -4.78 8.89
CA HIS A 274 25.87 -3.45 9.44
C HIS A 274 25.44 -2.36 8.45
N ARG A 275 25.32 -1.12 8.91
CA ARG A 275 24.97 0.03 8.07
C ARG A 275 25.97 1.17 8.23
N ILE A 276 26.37 1.75 7.11
CA ILE A 276 27.08 3.03 7.07
C ILE A 276 26.05 4.16 6.97
N MET A 277 26.21 5.17 7.82
CA MET A 277 25.31 6.33 7.92
C MET A 277 26.10 7.64 8.01
N ILE A 278 25.45 8.73 7.63
CA ILE A 278 25.95 10.10 7.86
C ILE A 278 25.27 10.66 9.12
N ALA A 279 26.03 11.38 9.94
CA ALA A 279 25.53 12.19 11.06
C ALA A 279 26.15 13.60 11.01
N THR A 280 25.41 14.63 11.46
CA THR A 280 25.79 16.04 11.21
C THR A 280 25.89 16.92 12.48
N PRO A 281 26.60 16.49 13.54
CA PRO A 281 26.71 17.27 14.78
C PRO A 281 27.30 18.66 14.56
N SER A 282 26.93 19.61 15.42
CA SER A 282 27.51 20.96 15.38
C SER A 282 28.86 21.01 16.13
N LYS A 283 29.85 21.69 15.53
CA LYS A 283 31.20 21.87 16.11
C LYS A 283 31.52 23.36 16.24
N GLY A 284 31.59 23.86 17.48
CA GLY A 284 31.99 25.24 17.79
C GLY A 284 33.51 25.46 17.69
N GLY A 285 33.96 26.69 17.98
CA GLY A 285 35.40 27.01 18.10
C GLY A 285 36.18 27.10 16.79
N GLN A 286 35.50 27.26 15.65
CA GLN A 286 36.15 27.28 14.33
C GLN A 286 36.47 28.71 13.87
N ASP A 287 37.66 28.93 13.31
CA ASP A 287 38.03 30.21 12.68
C ASP A 287 37.52 30.25 11.23
N LEU A 288 36.37 30.88 11.02
CA LEU A 288 35.67 30.90 9.73
C LEU A 288 36.05 32.09 8.85
N ARG A 289 37.01 32.94 9.26
CA ARG A 289 37.34 34.20 8.58
C ARG A 289 37.82 34.05 7.13
N SER A 290 38.27 32.87 6.72
CA SER A 290 38.54 32.54 5.31
C SER A 290 37.29 32.47 4.45
N LEU A 291 36.13 32.15 5.03
CA LEU A 291 34.86 31.95 4.35
C LEU A 291 33.99 33.20 4.28
N LYS A 292 34.41 34.32 4.89
CA LYS A 292 33.62 35.56 4.94
C LYS A 292 33.32 36.20 3.59
N GLN A 293 34.07 35.82 2.56
CA GLN A 293 33.80 36.20 1.16
C GLN A 293 32.49 35.61 0.62
N PHE A 294 32.06 34.46 1.16
CA PHE A 294 30.80 33.79 0.81
C PHE A 294 29.63 34.32 1.66
N ASN A 295 29.86 34.59 2.95
CA ASN A 295 28.87 35.21 3.84
C ASN A 295 29.55 36.06 4.93
N PRO A 296 29.23 37.36 5.08
CA PRO A 296 29.80 38.23 6.12
C PRO A 296 29.64 37.71 7.56
N ALA A 297 28.64 36.88 7.85
CA ALA A 297 28.46 36.26 9.16
C ALA A 297 29.63 35.32 9.57
N PHE A 298 30.47 34.92 8.61
CA PHE A 298 31.63 34.06 8.85
C PHE A 298 32.91 34.84 9.21
N ASP A 299 32.90 36.18 9.37
CA ASP A 299 34.07 36.94 9.86
C ASP A 299 34.26 36.78 11.39
N THR A 300 34.45 35.54 11.85
CA THR A 300 34.56 35.16 13.27
C THR A 300 35.66 34.12 13.50
N THR A 301 36.42 34.29 14.59
CA THR A 301 37.42 33.32 15.09
C THR A 301 36.80 32.21 15.95
N ASN A 302 35.50 32.29 16.24
CA ASN A 302 34.77 31.38 17.11
C ASN A 302 33.38 31.08 16.52
N GLY A 303 33.36 30.63 15.27
CA GLY A 303 32.17 30.17 14.58
C GLY A 303 31.77 28.75 14.96
N THR A 304 30.56 28.36 14.55
CA THR A 304 30.05 27.00 14.66
C THR A 304 29.80 26.46 13.27
N ILE A 305 30.24 25.23 13.01
CA ILE A 305 29.99 24.51 11.76
C ILE A 305 28.94 23.42 11.96
N VAL A 306 28.30 23.01 10.86
CA VAL A 306 27.75 21.65 10.73
C VAL A 306 28.92 20.76 10.32
N ASP A 307 29.25 19.76 11.14
CA ASP A 307 30.28 18.76 10.81
C ASP A 307 29.67 17.61 9.99
N CYS A 308 30.51 16.74 9.45
CA CYS A 308 30.09 15.50 8.81
C CYS A 308 30.81 14.32 9.47
N LEU A 309 30.02 13.40 10.01
CA LEU A 309 30.48 12.14 10.58
C LEU A 309 30.04 10.99 9.69
N ILE A 310 30.94 10.04 9.44
CA ILE A 310 30.60 8.74 8.89
C ILE A 310 30.61 7.73 10.04
N GLU A 311 29.49 7.04 10.22
CA GLU A 311 29.26 6.07 11.30
C GLU A 311 28.99 4.68 10.73
N GLU A 312 29.53 3.64 11.38
CA GLU A 312 29.16 2.25 11.13
C GLU A 312 28.33 1.77 12.32
N LEU A 313 27.10 1.32 12.07
CA LEU A 313 26.20 0.78 13.08
C LEU A 313 26.01 -0.72 12.86
N ASP A 314 26.07 -1.49 13.94
CA ASP A 314 25.79 -2.93 13.90
C ASP A 314 24.30 -3.24 13.68
N THR A 315 23.95 -4.52 13.61
CA THR A 315 22.56 -4.97 13.41
C THR A 315 21.60 -4.62 14.57
N THR A 316 22.10 -4.12 15.70
CA THR A 316 21.31 -3.62 16.84
C THR A 316 21.17 -2.09 16.85
N GLY A 317 21.91 -1.39 15.98
CA GLY A 317 22.02 0.08 15.97
C GLY A 317 23.11 0.62 16.90
N ALA A 318 24.00 -0.22 17.43
CA ALA A 318 25.13 0.20 18.24
C ALA A 318 26.33 0.60 17.36
N LEU A 319 27.07 1.62 17.78
CA LEU A 319 28.20 2.15 17.03
C LEU A 319 29.41 1.19 17.03
N VAL A 320 29.94 0.91 15.84
CA VAL A 320 31.12 0.08 15.60
C VAL A 320 32.36 0.99 15.51
N GLY A 321 33.16 1.00 16.57
CA GLY A 321 34.43 1.74 16.63
C GLY A 321 34.27 3.22 17.01
N GLN A 322 34.84 4.13 16.22
CA GLN A 322 34.76 5.59 16.39
C GLN A 322 34.37 6.23 15.05
N PRO A 323 33.48 7.24 15.00
CA PRO A 323 33.08 7.84 13.73
C PRO A 323 34.25 8.55 13.07
N TRP A 324 34.36 8.44 11.76
CA TRP A 324 35.26 9.30 10.99
C TRP A 324 34.66 10.70 10.90
N LYS A 325 35.48 11.76 11.02
CA LYS A 325 35.03 13.16 11.17
C LYS A 325 35.66 14.06 10.12
N ALA A 326 34.85 14.66 9.26
CA ALA A 326 35.30 15.59 8.23
C ALA A 326 36.14 16.72 8.82
N SER A 327 35.69 17.37 9.90
CA SER A 327 36.43 18.46 10.54
C SER A 327 37.77 18.09 11.19
N ASP A 328 38.04 16.80 11.39
CA ASP A 328 39.34 16.34 11.89
C ASP A 328 40.35 16.11 10.73
N HIS A 329 39.88 15.96 9.47
CA HIS A 329 40.70 15.66 8.27
C HIS A 329 40.59 16.67 7.10
N VAL A 330 39.63 17.60 7.13
CA VAL A 330 39.34 18.58 6.07
C VAL A 330 39.30 19.99 6.67
N ASP A 331 40.07 20.93 6.13
CA ASP A 331 40.15 22.31 6.63
C ASP A 331 38.93 23.11 6.18
N VAL A 332 38.45 24.06 7.00
CA VAL A 332 37.33 24.94 6.63
C VAL A 332 37.56 25.69 5.30
N LYS A 333 38.83 25.96 4.95
CA LYS A 333 39.26 26.58 3.68
C LYS A 333 39.02 25.69 2.45
N GLU A 334 38.80 24.39 2.63
CA GLU A 334 38.49 23.47 1.53
C GLU A 334 37.04 23.63 1.06
N SER A 335 36.18 24.30 1.85
CA SER A 335 34.82 24.66 1.46
C SER A 335 34.81 25.77 0.40
N ASN A 336 34.32 25.43 -0.79
CA ASN A 336 34.22 26.30 -1.96
C ASN A 336 32.84 26.94 -2.15
N ARG A 337 31.80 26.42 -1.47
CA ARG A 337 30.42 26.97 -1.48
C ARG A 337 29.69 26.87 -0.12
N PRO A 338 30.29 27.32 1.00
CA PRO A 338 29.70 27.16 2.34
C PRO A 338 28.35 27.89 2.46
N ALA A 339 27.37 27.24 3.08
CA ALA A 339 26.04 27.79 3.33
C ALA A 339 25.89 28.23 4.80
N ALA A 340 25.18 29.33 5.04
CA ALA A 340 24.75 29.70 6.39
C ALA A 340 23.36 29.14 6.66
N VAL A 341 23.24 28.26 7.66
CA VAL A 341 21.98 27.58 8.01
C VAL A 341 21.54 27.93 9.43
N THR A 342 20.23 27.80 9.68
CA THR A 342 19.68 27.79 11.04
C THR A 342 19.66 26.34 11.54
N TYR A 343 20.65 25.98 12.36
CA TYR A 343 20.82 24.61 12.85
C TYR A 343 20.35 24.53 14.31
N GLN A 344 19.34 23.68 14.59
CA GLN A 344 18.76 23.51 15.94
C GLN A 344 18.34 24.83 16.63
N GLY A 345 17.86 25.80 15.83
CA GLY A 345 17.47 27.14 16.31
C GLY A 345 18.63 28.15 16.42
N VAL A 346 19.88 27.74 16.23
CA VAL A 346 21.04 28.62 16.17
C VAL A 346 21.21 29.14 14.73
N PRO A 347 21.11 30.46 14.46
CA PRO A 347 21.31 31.02 13.13
C PRO A 347 22.81 31.12 12.78
N ASN A 348 23.11 31.26 11.48
CA ASN A 348 24.46 31.47 10.95
C ASN A 348 25.48 30.36 11.28
N VAL A 349 25.01 29.12 11.52
CA VAL A 349 25.89 27.96 11.57
C VAL A 349 26.36 27.66 10.16
N ALA A 350 27.66 27.42 9.98
CA ALA A 350 28.27 27.23 8.67
C ALA A 350 28.23 25.76 8.26
N ASP A 351 27.42 25.42 7.27
CA ASP A 351 27.50 24.14 6.58
C ASP A 351 28.60 24.21 5.52
N ILE A 352 29.73 23.57 5.80
CA ILE A 352 30.98 23.68 5.04
C ILE A 352 31.41 22.39 4.32
N TYR A 353 30.76 21.26 4.63
CA TYR A 353 31.06 19.96 4.01
C TYR A 353 29.88 19.47 3.19
N HIS A 354 28.67 19.46 3.78
CA HIS A 354 27.45 18.94 3.17
C HIS A 354 27.67 17.57 2.52
N CYS A 355 27.96 16.58 3.36
CA CYS A 355 28.12 15.19 2.92
C CYS A 355 26.78 14.66 2.39
N ASN A 356 26.78 14.14 1.16
CA ASN A 356 25.54 13.75 0.47
C ASN A 356 25.59 12.38 -0.23
N SER A 357 26.70 11.65 -0.08
CA SER A 357 26.81 10.22 -0.41
C SER A 357 28.07 9.62 0.21
N VAL A 358 27.97 8.33 0.53
CA VAL A 358 29.02 7.46 1.05
C VAL A 358 28.95 6.12 0.32
N ASP A 359 30.08 5.66 -0.22
CA ASP A 359 30.22 4.33 -0.81
C ASP A 359 31.40 3.57 -0.21
N VAL A 360 31.38 2.24 -0.26
CA VAL A 360 32.42 1.39 0.34
C VAL A 360 32.94 0.39 -0.69
N ASP A 361 34.25 0.41 -0.94
CA ASP A 361 34.90 -0.55 -1.81
C ASP A 361 34.79 -1.96 -1.21
N SER A 362 34.07 -2.85 -1.89
CA SER A 362 33.80 -4.21 -1.41
C SER A 362 35.02 -5.14 -1.28
N VAL A 363 36.21 -4.70 -1.75
CA VAL A 363 37.45 -5.47 -1.75
C VAL A 363 38.45 -4.93 -0.71
N THR A 364 38.58 -3.60 -0.58
CA THR A 364 39.50 -2.97 0.38
C THR A 364 38.84 -2.52 1.67
N GLY A 365 37.52 -2.30 1.67
CA GLY A 365 36.79 -1.69 2.77
C GLY A 365 36.97 -0.17 2.89
N ASP A 366 37.66 0.46 1.93
CA ASP A 366 37.86 1.91 1.88
C ASP A 366 36.55 2.64 1.58
N ILE A 367 36.45 3.88 2.03
CA ILE A 367 35.24 4.69 1.97
C ILE A 367 35.44 5.85 0.99
N LEU A 368 34.48 6.06 0.11
CA LEU A 368 34.35 7.24 -0.74
C LEU A 368 33.28 8.14 -0.13
N VAL A 369 33.58 9.42 0.10
CA VAL A 369 32.61 10.41 0.59
C VAL A 369 32.53 11.59 -0.37
N SER A 370 31.31 11.95 -0.77
CA SER A 370 31.04 13.19 -1.52
C SER A 370 30.74 14.33 -0.55
N MET A 371 31.49 15.43 -0.65
CA MET A 371 31.27 16.65 0.14
C MET A 371 30.88 17.80 -0.78
N ARG A 372 29.58 18.05 -0.89
CA ARG A 372 28.97 19.00 -1.82
C ARG A 372 29.56 20.40 -1.69
N HIS A 373 29.88 20.85 -0.47
CA HIS A 373 30.34 22.22 -0.24
C HIS A 373 31.84 22.44 -0.47
N THR A 374 32.59 21.37 -0.74
CA THR A 374 34.02 21.45 -1.14
C THR A 374 34.26 21.24 -2.64
N ASP A 375 33.21 20.93 -3.41
CA ASP A 375 33.28 20.51 -4.83
C ASP A 375 34.18 19.28 -5.08
N ALA A 376 34.28 18.40 -4.09
CA ALA A 376 35.21 17.29 -4.10
C ALA A 376 34.66 16.00 -3.47
N VAL A 377 35.23 14.88 -3.91
CA VAL A 377 35.01 13.54 -3.35
C VAL A 377 36.32 12.99 -2.79
N TYR A 378 36.26 12.29 -1.66
CA TYR A 378 37.42 11.94 -0.82
C TYR A 378 37.49 10.43 -0.60
N ARG A 379 38.67 9.81 -0.80
CA ARG A 379 38.91 8.41 -0.44
C ARG A 379 39.62 8.30 0.91
N ILE A 380 38.93 7.64 1.82
CA ILE A 380 39.26 7.45 3.22
C ILE A 380 39.62 5.97 3.42
N THR A 381 40.83 5.66 3.87
CA THR A 381 41.31 4.27 3.94
C THR A 381 40.89 3.53 5.20
N ASN A 382 40.55 2.25 5.10
CA ASN A 382 40.12 1.42 6.24
C ASN A 382 41.16 0.34 6.60
N PRO A 383 42.29 0.70 7.22
CA PRO A 383 43.45 -0.19 7.34
C PRO A 383 43.29 -1.34 8.35
N SER A 384 42.14 -1.50 9.02
CA SER A 384 41.98 -2.50 10.10
C SER A 384 40.55 -3.00 10.34
N GLY A 385 39.57 -2.69 9.49
CA GLY A 385 38.17 -3.06 9.73
C GLY A 385 37.51 -2.20 10.81
N GLY A 386 37.75 -0.89 10.74
CA GLY A 386 37.20 0.13 11.63
C GLY A 386 37.64 1.53 11.19
N LEU A 387 36.74 2.50 11.36
CA LEU A 387 36.75 3.86 10.79
C LEU A 387 37.89 4.82 11.24
N ALA A 388 38.97 4.29 11.81
CA ALA A 388 40.17 5.04 12.19
C ALA A 388 41.04 5.31 10.94
N SER A 389 40.61 6.28 10.14
CA SER A 389 40.90 6.33 8.71
C SER A 389 41.54 7.64 8.23
N VAL A 390 42.51 7.53 7.32
CA VAL A 390 43.24 8.67 6.73
C VAL A 390 42.73 8.94 5.30
N VAL A 391 42.59 10.22 4.95
CA VAL A 391 42.32 10.65 3.57
C VAL A 391 43.57 10.38 2.73
N THR A 392 43.43 9.55 1.70
CA THR A 392 44.55 9.21 0.79
C THR A 392 44.57 10.09 -0.44
N TRP A 393 43.39 10.40 -0.99
CA TRP A 393 43.25 11.36 -2.06
C TRP A 393 41.90 12.07 -2.00
N LYS A 394 41.83 13.25 -2.61
CA LYS A 394 40.56 13.91 -2.97
C LYS A 394 40.57 14.30 -4.44
N MET A 395 39.43 14.20 -5.10
CA MET A 395 39.22 14.55 -6.51
C MET A 395 38.26 15.74 -6.58
N GLY A 396 38.57 16.73 -7.42
CA GLY A 396 37.79 17.97 -7.54
C GLY A 396 38.19 19.07 -6.55
N GLY A 397 37.38 20.13 -6.48
CA GLY A 397 37.53 21.23 -5.55
C GLY A 397 38.82 22.04 -5.67
N ASN A 398 39.11 22.82 -4.62
CA ASN A 398 40.40 23.49 -4.47
C ASN A 398 41.51 22.52 -4.05
N ALA A 399 42.75 22.87 -4.39
CA ALA A 399 43.96 22.08 -4.09
C ALA A 399 44.47 22.24 -2.63
N ILE A 400 43.71 22.87 -1.73
CA ILE A 400 44.06 22.91 -0.31
C ILE A 400 43.72 21.54 0.30
N THR A 401 44.59 20.99 1.14
CA THR A 401 44.34 19.77 1.92
C THR A 401 44.88 19.96 3.33
N LYS A 402 44.06 19.65 4.36
CA LYS A 402 44.49 19.66 5.76
C LYS A 402 45.52 18.58 6.06
N ASP A 403 45.20 17.34 5.70
CA ASP A 403 46.06 16.17 5.88
C ASP A 403 47.12 16.17 4.77
N GLN A 404 48.38 16.43 5.12
CA GLN A 404 49.51 16.56 4.18
C GLN A 404 49.82 15.28 3.37
N SER A 405 49.25 14.13 3.76
CA SER A 405 49.31 12.87 3.01
C SER A 405 48.27 12.76 1.90
N THR A 406 47.31 13.68 1.82
CA THR A 406 46.23 13.65 0.81
C THR A 406 46.76 14.08 -0.55
N ALA A 407 46.71 13.18 -1.53
CA ALA A 407 46.93 13.57 -2.93
C ALA A 407 45.71 14.34 -3.47
N HIS A 408 45.92 15.56 -3.98
CA HIS A 408 44.90 16.25 -4.77
C HIS A 408 44.92 15.73 -6.21
N LEU A 409 43.80 15.17 -6.67
CA LEU A 409 43.65 14.67 -8.03
C LEU A 409 43.07 15.77 -8.92
N THR A 410 43.88 16.27 -9.84
CA THR A 410 43.48 17.30 -10.79
C THR A 410 42.63 16.69 -11.89
N VAL A 411 41.41 17.23 -12.09
CA VAL A 411 40.56 16.86 -13.24
C VAL A 411 41.24 17.33 -14.53
N THR A 412 41.49 16.41 -15.46
CA THR A 412 42.21 16.70 -16.70
C THR A 412 41.33 17.45 -17.71
N ALA A 413 41.96 18.24 -18.58
CA ALA A 413 41.30 19.05 -19.62
C ALA A 413 40.58 18.24 -20.73
N SER A 414 40.36 16.94 -20.54
CA SER A 414 39.37 16.15 -21.26
C SER A 414 37.93 16.49 -20.82
N ASP A 415 37.75 16.98 -19.59
CA ASP A 415 36.50 17.56 -19.12
C ASP A 415 36.44 19.04 -19.52
N THR A 416 35.54 19.39 -20.44
CA THR A 416 35.42 20.77 -20.95
C THR A 416 34.89 21.74 -19.90
N GLU A 417 34.10 21.25 -18.95
CA GLU A 417 33.58 22.00 -17.80
C GLU A 417 34.60 22.14 -16.66
N ARG A 418 35.74 21.46 -16.78
CA ARG A 418 36.90 21.57 -15.86
C ARG A 418 36.65 21.05 -14.45
N GLY A 419 35.71 20.13 -14.29
CA GLY A 419 35.33 19.52 -13.02
C GLY A 419 33.82 19.43 -12.82
N PHE A 420 33.45 19.10 -11.59
CA PHE A 420 32.07 18.95 -11.13
C PHE A 420 31.82 19.86 -9.92
N PHE A 421 30.57 20.27 -9.74
CA PHE A 421 30.24 21.42 -8.88
C PHE A 421 28.93 21.21 -8.10
N GLY A 422 29.05 21.04 -6.78
CA GLY A 422 27.93 20.73 -5.89
C GLY A 422 27.41 19.29 -6.04
N GLN A 423 28.28 18.35 -6.43
CA GLN A 423 27.96 16.99 -6.87
C GLN A 423 27.28 16.07 -5.83
N HIS A 424 26.52 15.07 -6.30
CA HIS A 424 25.88 14.00 -5.52
C HIS A 424 26.30 12.59 -5.96
N ASP A 425 25.90 11.59 -5.18
CA ASP A 425 25.87 10.16 -5.53
C ASP A 425 27.20 9.59 -6.04
N ALA A 426 28.31 9.90 -5.36
CA ALA A 426 29.63 9.42 -5.72
C ALA A 426 29.80 7.93 -5.38
N ARG A 427 30.24 7.11 -6.35
CA ARG A 427 30.38 5.65 -6.25
C ARG A 427 31.71 5.14 -6.78
N PHE A 428 32.21 4.07 -6.16
CA PHE A 428 33.26 3.24 -6.72
C PHE A 428 32.71 2.44 -7.92
N ARG A 429 33.58 2.16 -8.89
CA ARG A 429 33.29 1.31 -10.05
C ARG A 429 34.16 0.05 -10.02
N PRO A 430 33.68 -1.12 -10.47
CA PRO A 430 34.48 -2.37 -10.47
C PRO A 430 35.77 -2.34 -11.32
N ASN A 431 35.95 -1.33 -12.16
CA ASN A 431 37.15 -1.05 -12.96
C ASN A 431 38.17 -0.12 -12.25
N GLY A 432 37.87 0.37 -11.05
CA GLY A 432 38.69 1.33 -10.29
C GLY A 432 38.37 2.81 -10.56
N ASN A 433 37.41 3.10 -11.45
CA ASN A 433 36.95 4.46 -11.71
C ASN A 433 35.99 4.97 -10.61
N ILE A 434 35.68 6.26 -10.65
CA ILE A 434 34.69 6.91 -9.80
C ILE A 434 33.57 7.48 -10.67
N SER A 435 32.32 7.10 -10.40
CA SER A 435 31.14 7.74 -11.02
C SER A 435 30.46 8.68 -10.04
N LEU A 436 29.95 9.82 -10.50
CA LEU A 436 29.19 10.78 -9.69
C LEU A 436 28.19 11.56 -10.54
N TYR A 437 27.23 12.19 -9.89
CA TYR A 437 26.31 13.15 -10.50
C TYR A 437 26.84 14.56 -10.29
N ASP A 438 27.27 15.21 -11.38
CA ASP A 438 27.57 16.63 -11.37
C ASP A 438 26.27 17.41 -11.50
N ASP A 439 25.74 17.85 -10.35
CA ASP A 439 24.67 18.85 -10.23
C ASP A 439 24.89 20.07 -11.13
N HIS A 440 26.16 20.42 -11.37
CA HIS A 440 26.59 21.63 -12.04
C HIS A 440 26.00 22.90 -11.37
N THR A 441 25.88 22.86 -10.03
CA THR A 441 25.28 23.93 -9.22
C THR A 441 26.05 25.24 -9.45
N PRO A 442 25.37 26.35 -9.77
CA PRO A 442 25.99 27.67 -9.93
C PRO A 442 26.84 28.07 -8.72
N SER A 443 28.07 28.53 -8.97
CA SER A 443 29.03 28.79 -7.88
C SER A 443 28.83 30.18 -7.24
N PRO A 444 28.96 30.30 -5.90
CA PRO A 444 28.79 31.58 -5.21
C PRO A 444 30.01 32.51 -5.38
N SER A 445 29.82 33.81 -5.13
CA SER A 445 30.93 34.78 -5.15
C SER A 445 32.03 34.39 -4.16
N GLY A 446 33.27 34.29 -4.64
CA GLY A 446 34.45 33.91 -3.85
C GLY A 446 34.98 32.50 -4.09
N CYS A 447 34.31 31.68 -4.90
CA CYS A 447 34.79 30.35 -5.30
C CYS A 447 36.17 30.40 -5.98
N SER A 448 36.94 29.30 -5.87
CA SER A 448 38.11 29.02 -6.71
C SER A 448 38.51 27.54 -6.59
N PRO A 449 38.33 26.70 -7.63
CA PRO A 449 37.73 27.00 -8.94
C PRO A 449 36.24 27.36 -8.84
N CYS A 450 35.68 27.89 -9.93
CA CYS A 450 34.24 28.19 -10.05
C CYS A 450 33.66 27.42 -11.23
N ALA A 451 32.42 26.96 -11.10
CA ALA A 451 31.64 26.43 -12.21
C ALA A 451 31.45 27.49 -13.31
N THR A 452 31.51 27.04 -14.56
CA THR A 452 30.81 27.69 -15.68
C THR A 452 29.28 27.52 -15.50
N PRO A 453 28.45 28.28 -16.23
CA PRO A 453 27.04 27.93 -16.40
C PRO A 453 26.92 26.81 -17.44
N GLY A 454 26.43 25.64 -17.03
CA GLY A 454 26.30 24.45 -17.86
C GLY A 454 25.23 23.47 -17.35
N PRO A 455 25.05 22.33 -18.02
CA PRO A 455 24.05 21.31 -17.71
C PRO A 455 24.47 20.38 -16.56
N ALA A 456 23.49 19.89 -15.79
CA ALA A 456 23.75 18.78 -14.87
C ALA A 456 24.01 17.49 -15.64
N ARG A 457 24.85 16.60 -15.11
CA ARG A 457 25.33 15.44 -15.87
C ARG A 457 25.77 14.26 -14.99
N GLY A 458 25.52 13.05 -15.45
CA GLY A 458 26.21 11.86 -14.91
C GLY A 458 27.59 11.75 -15.53
N VAL A 459 28.64 11.54 -14.72
CA VAL A 459 30.05 11.49 -15.17
C VAL A 459 30.82 10.34 -14.54
N GLU A 460 31.78 9.75 -15.27
CA GLU A 460 32.74 8.76 -14.76
C GLU A 460 34.18 9.23 -15.02
N TYR A 461 35.01 9.23 -13.98
CA TYR A 461 36.43 9.59 -14.02
C TYR A 461 37.33 8.38 -13.74
N ALA A 462 38.30 8.15 -14.62
CA ALA A 462 39.42 7.26 -14.34
C ALA A 462 40.43 7.97 -13.42
N VAL A 463 40.77 7.33 -12.29
CA VAL A 463 41.62 7.91 -11.24
C VAL A 463 43.03 7.32 -11.30
N ASP A 464 44.04 8.17 -11.52
CA ASP A 464 45.45 7.82 -11.39
C ASP A 464 46.09 8.59 -10.21
N THR A 465 46.34 7.84 -9.14
CA THR A 465 46.96 8.35 -7.89
C THR A 465 48.49 8.47 -7.98
N THR A 466 49.12 7.92 -9.01
CA THR A 466 50.56 8.05 -9.29
C THR A 466 50.84 9.32 -10.09
N LEU A 467 49.95 9.66 -11.04
CA LEU A 467 50.02 10.90 -11.82
C LEU A 467 49.35 12.09 -11.13
N GLY A 468 48.48 11.86 -10.14
CA GLY A 468 47.73 12.92 -9.45
C GLY A 468 46.58 13.47 -10.30
N THR A 469 45.94 12.62 -11.10
CA THR A 469 44.99 13.03 -12.14
C THR A 469 43.69 12.24 -12.12
N ALA A 470 42.60 12.91 -12.49
CA ALA A 470 41.31 12.31 -12.77
C ALA A 470 40.88 12.63 -14.20
N THR A 471 40.66 11.62 -15.03
CA THR A 471 40.33 11.80 -16.46
C THR A 471 38.91 11.38 -16.74
N LEU A 472 38.10 12.32 -17.25
CA LEU A 472 36.73 12.05 -17.70
C LEU A 472 36.75 10.98 -18.82
N VAL A 473 36.04 9.88 -18.60
CA VAL A 473 35.94 8.75 -19.55
C VAL A 473 34.51 8.47 -20.02
N TRP A 474 33.49 9.07 -19.37
CA TRP A 474 32.08 8.99 -19.77
C TRP A 474 31.32 10.20 -19.22
N GLU A 475 30.41 10.77 -20.01
CA GLU A 475 29.42 11.75 -19.51
C GLU A 475 28.07 11.63 -20.21
N TYR A 476 26.99 12.03 -19.52
CA TYR A 476 25.69 12.25 -20.13
C TYR A 476 25.00 13.47 -19.51
N GLN A 477 24.77 14.49 -20.33
CA GLN A 477 24.26 15.81 -19.92
C GLN A 477 22.72 15.87 -19.95
N SER A 478 22.15 16.76 -19.14
CA SER A 478 20.70 16.99 -19.05
C SER A 478 20.11 17.38 -20.42
N PRO A 479 19.11 16.65 -20.95
CA PRO A 479 18.56 16.92 -22.28
C PRO A 479 17.92 18.31 -22.49
N ASP A 480 17.65 19.05 -21.42
CA ASP A 480 17.13 20.43 -21.44
C ASP A 480 18.22 21.50 -21.23
N GLY A 481 19.48 21.10 -21.06
CA GLY A 481 20.62 22.00 -20.86
C GLY A 481 20.67 22.69 -19.50
N LEU A 482 19.87 22.26 -18.52
CA LEU A 482 19.76 22.91 -17.20
C LEU A 482 20.60 22.19 -16.12
N ASN A 483 21.21 22.97 -15.23
CA ASN A 483 21.77 22.44 -13.98
C ASN A 483 20.68 21.93 -13.02
N SER A 484 21.13 21.26 -11.96
CA SER A 484 20.35 20.89 -10.80
C SER A 484 20.88 21.69 -9.59
N PRO A 485 20.12 22.62 -9.02
CA PRO A 485 20.52 23.35 -7.82
C PRO A 485 20.81 22.49 -6.58
N ALA A 486 20.32 21.24 -6.53
CA ALA A 486 20.63 20.22 -5.53
C ALA A 486 20.04 18.86 -5.94
N THR A 487 20.49 17.78 -5.30
CA THR A 487 19.96 16.40 -5.43
C THR A 487 20.11 15.81 -6.84
N GLY A 488 19.78 14.53 -6.98
CA GLY A 488 20.03 13.74 -8.19
C GLY A 488 20.92 12.55 -7.89
N GLY A 489 21.37 11.88 -8.96
CA GLY A 489 22.25 10.72 -8.84
C GLY A 489 22.67 10.12 -10.17
N PHE A 490 23.66 9.25 -10.12
CA PHE A 490 24.23 8.60 -11.28
C PHE A 490 24.71 7.19 -10.95
N ARG A 491 23.92 6.19 -11.37
CA ARG A 491 24.23 4.76 -11.15
C ARG A 491 24.37 4.06 -12.49
N ARG A 492 25.56 3.53 -12.77
CA ARG A 492 25.79 2.64 -13.92
C ARG A 492 25.66 1.18 -13.50
N SER A 493 25.08 0.37 -14.39
CA SER A 493 25.09 -1.10 -14.31
C SER A 493 26.52 -1.65 -14.05
N PRO A 494 26.68 -2.81 -13.37
CA PRO A 494 28.00 -3.34 -13.03
C PRO A 494 28.90 -3.68 -14.23
N ASP A 495 28.30 -4.12 -15.33
CA ASP A 495 28.95 -4.37 -16.63
C ASP A 495 29.01 -3.12 -17.53
N GLY A 496 28.18 -2.11 -17.26
CA GLY A 496 28.19 -0.81 -17.92
C GLY A 496 27.33 -0.73 -19.18
N SER A 497 26.44 -1.71 -19.44
CA SER A 497 25.52 -1.71 -20.59
C SER A 497 24.53 -0.54 -20.52
N ASP A 498 24.01 -0.28 -19.32
CA ASP A 498 22.96 0.69 -19.02
C ASP A 498 23.44 1.67 -17.94
N SER A 499 22.99 2.92 -18.01
CA SER A 499 23.33 3.98 -17.05
C SER A 499 22.11 4.80 -16.70
N LEU A 500 21.79 4.91 -15.40
CA LEU A 500 20.66 5.66 -14.86
C LEU A 500 21.15 7.02 -14.33
N ILE A 501 20.56 8.11 -14.83
CA ILE A 501 20.78 9.47 -14.35
C ILE A 501 19.47 9.96 -13.71
N ALA A 502 19.52 10.37 -12.45
CA ALA A 502 18.42 10.99 -11.71
C ALA A 502 18.65 12.50 -11.65
N TRP A 503 17.68 13.29 -12.13
CA TRP A 503 17.88 14.70 -12.46
C TRP A 503 17.71 15.68 -11.28
N GLY A 504 17.16 15.23 -10.14
CA GLY A 504 17.12 16.01 -8.90
C GLY A 504 16.21 17.25 -8.95
N PHE A 505 16.63 18.34 -8.29
CA PHE A 505 15.80 19.50 -7.94
C PHE A 505 15.68 20.50 -9.11
N LYS A 506 15.08 20.09 -10.23
CA LYS A 506 14.92 20.95 -11.42
C LYS A 506 13.58 20.73 -12.13
N PRO A 507 13.12 21.67 -12.99
CA PRO A 507 12.02 21.41 -13.90
C PRO A 507 12.27 20.12 -14.70
N GLY A 508 11.26 19.27 -14.82
CA GLY A 508 11.42 17.93 -15.40
C GLY A 508 12.18 16.94 -14.51
N SER A 509 12.18 17.15 -13.18
CA SER A 509 12.66 16.19 -12.16
C SER A 509 12.12 14.78 -12.42
N GLY A 510 12.89 13.76 -12.04
CA GLY A 510 12.72 12.37 -12.47
C GLY A 510 14.05 11.83 -13.02
N PHE A 511 14.01 10.74 -13.80
CA PHE A 511 15.21 10.05 -14.27
C PHE A 511 15.19 9.70 -15.77
N THR A 512 16.39 9.43 -16.31
CA THR A 512 16.61 8.84 -17.63
C THR A 512 17.59 7.69 -17.52
N GLU A 513 17.26 6.54 -18.10
CA GLU A 513 18.20 5.45 -18.36
C GLU A 513 18.63 5.45 -19.82
N VAL A 514 19.94 5.32 -20.06
CA VAL A 514 20.58 5.29 -21.39
C VAL A 514 21.42 4.03 -21.56
N ASP A 515 21.60 3.59 -22.80
CA ASP A 515 22.56 2.53 -23.14
C ASP A 515 24.01 3.05 -23.18
N SER A 516 24.95 2.12 -23.38
CA SER A 516 26.39 2.41 -23.59
C SER A 516 26.71 3.32 -24.79
N ASN A 517 25.76 3.58 -25.69
CA ASN A 517 25.86 4.49 -26.83
C ASN A 517 25.20 5.86 -26.56
N HIS A 518 24.72 6.11 -25.33
CA HIS A 518 23.98 7.29 -24.90
C HIS A 518 22.56 7.42 -25.49
N ILE A 519 21.99 6.32 -26.00
CA ILE A 519 20.61 6.27 -26.50
C ILE A 519 19.66 6.05 -25.31
N PRO A 520 18.65 6.93 -25.09
CA PRO A 520 17.64 6.71 -24.06
C PRO A 520 16.87 5.40 -24.24
N LEU A 521 16.65 4.70 -23.14
CA LEU A 521 15.90 3.45 -23.07
C LEU A 521 14.55 3.66 -22.38
N LEU A 522 14.56 4.36 -21.25
CA LEU A 522 13.40 4.76 -20.46
C LEU A 522 13.66 6.15 -19.85
N ALA A 523 12.64 7.00 -19.81
CA ALA A 523 12.66 8.26 -19.06
C ALA A 523 11.33 8.46 -18.33
N MET A 524 11.39 8.93 -17.09
CA MET A 524 10.24 9.29 -16.25
C MET A 524 10.46 10.69 -15.71
N THR A 525 9.47 11.57 -15.83
CA THR A 525 9.53 12.93 -15.28
C THR A 525 8.24 13.32 -14.56
N PHE A 526 8.32 14.22 -13.59
CA PHE A 526 7.19 14.84 -12.91
C PHE A 526 6.79 16.17 -13.59
N PRO A 527 5.87 16.19 -14.58
CA PRO A 527 5.53 17.40 -15.36
C PRO A 527 4.92 18.53 -14.54
N ASN A 528 4.37 18.25 -13.35
CA ASN A 528 3.71 19.24 -12.49
C ASN A 528 4.71 19.96 -11.55
N GLY A 529 6.00 19.65 -11.65
CA GLY A 529 7.05 20.26 -10.81
C GLY A 529 7.16 19.66 -9.41
N ASP A 530 6.58 18.46 -9.18
CA ASP A 530 6.96 17.62 -8.05
C ASP A 530 8.44 17.21 -8.19
N LEU A 531 9.18 17.10 -7.09
CA LEU A 531 10.63 16.92 -7.11
C LEU A 531 11.05 15.65 -6.39
N GLU A 532 11.94 14.85 -6.99
CA GLU A 532 12.59 13.69 -6.36
C GLU A 532 13.97 14.03 -5.78
N TYR A 533 14.48 13.15 -4.91
CA TYR A 533 15.85 13.23 -4.40
C TYR A 533 16.86 12.46 -5.26
N ARG A 534 16.57 11.19 -5.57
CA ARG A 534 17.42 10.26 -6.31
C ARG A 534 16.55 9.12 -6.83
N ALA A 535 16.89 8.59 -8.00
CA ALA A 535 16.40 7.30 -8.48
C ALA A 535 17.57 6.29 -8.54
N VAL A 536 17.32 5.04 -8.14
CA VAL A 536 18.28 3.93 -8.26
C VAL A 536 17.62 2.71 -8.92
N LYS A 537 18.42 1.85 -9.57
CA LYS A 537 17.95 0.61 -10.20
C LYS A 537 18.54 -0.61 -9.51
N VAL A 538 17.69 -1.56 -9.12
CA VAL A 538 18.08 -2.86 -8.53
C VAL A 538 17.71 -4.01 -9.45
N LEU A 539 18.31 -5.19 -9.26
CA LEU A 539 18.14 -6.33 -10.15
C LEU A 539 16.75 -6.97 -9.99
N PRO A 540 16.22 -7.68 -11.00
CA PRO A 540 14.87 -8.25 -10.96
C PRO A 540 14.62 -9.19 -9.76
N GLY A 541 15.65 -9.89 -9.31
CA GLY A 541 15.58 -10.88 -8.22
C GLY A 541 15.81 -10.32 -6.81
N ASP A 542 16.10 -9.02 -6.67
CA ASP A 542 16.37 -8.40 -5.37
C ASP A 542 15.07 -8.06 -4.61
N LEU A 543 13.94 -8.01 -5.33
CA LEU A 543 12.59 -7.74 -4.82
C LEU A 543 11.60 -8.81 -5.28
N ASP A 544 10.80 -9.34 -4.35
CA ASP A 544 9.70 -10.24 -4.72
C ASP A 544 8.49 -9.44 -5.24
N VAL A 545 8.21 -9.57 -6.55
CA VAL A 545 7.03 -8.94 -7.17
C VAL A 545 5.71 -9.34 -6.52
N ASN A 546 5.60 -10.52 -5.92
CA ASN A 546 4.39 -10.91 -5.21
C ASN A 546 4.16 -9.96 -4.03
N LEU A 547 5.20 -9.69 -3.23
CA LEU A 547 5.13 -8.75 -2.10
C LEU A 547 4.90 -7.30 -2.57
N LEU A 548 5.57 -6.87 -3.65
CA LEU A 548 5.32 -5.54 -4.24
C LEU A 548 3.84 -5.38 -4.62
N ARG A 549 3.27 -6.34 -5.36
CA ARG A 549 1.86 -6.33 -5.79
C ARG A 549 0.89 -6.41 -4.61
N GLN A 550 1.20 -7.22 -3.60
CA GLN A 550 0.35 -7.43 -2.42
C GLN A 550 0.34 -6.23 -1.47
N THR A 551 1.44 -5.47 -1.36
CA THR A 551 1.61 -4.42 -0.34
C THR A 551 1.55 -2.98 -0.83
N ALA A 552 1.40 -2.76 -2.14
CA ALA A 552 1.28 -1.42 -2.72
C ALA A 552 0.17 -0.58 -2.04
N GLY A 553 0.54 0.58 -1.48
CA GLY A 553 -0.36 1.56 -0.89
C GLY A 553 -1.10 1.09 0.37
N LEU A 554 -0.46 0.33 1.26
CA LEU A 554 -1.04 -0.11 2.54
C LEU A 554 -0.83 0.92 3.68
N PRO A 555 -1.82 1.17 4.55
CA PRO A 555 -3.14 0.54 4.59
C PRO A 555 -4.11 1.13 3.56
N ARG A 556 -4.76 0.27 2.78
CA ARG A 556 -5.82 0.68 1.84
C ARG A 556 -7.10 1.01 2.59
N SER A 557 -7.85 1.98 2.10
CA SER A 557 -9.21 2.23 2.58
C SER A 557 -10.16 1.15 2.03
N THR A 558 -10.30 0.04 2.76
CA THR A 558 -11.32 -0.99 2.47
C THR A 558 -12.75 -0.47 2.62
N ALA A 559 -12.92 0.72 3.21
CA ALA A 559 -14.13 1.51 3.11
C ALA A 559 -14.24 2.11 1.69
N LEU A 560 -14.77 1.31 0.76
CA LEU A 560 -15.56 1.87 -0.34
C LEU A 560 -16.65 2.74 0.28
N PRO A 561 -16.77 4.05 -0.01
CA PRO A 561 -17.91 4.82 0.44
C PRO A 561 -19.16 4.22 -0.21
N ILE A 562 -20.08 3.71 0.63
CA ILE A 562 -21.25 2.94 0.20
C ILE A 562 -22.18 3.87 -0.60
N ALA A 563 -22.02 3.85 -1.91
CA ALA A 563 -22.88 4.56 -2.84
C ALA A 563 -24.23 3.82 -2.91
N TRP A 564 -25.32 4.53 -2.63
CA TRP A 564 -26.67 4.01 -2.77
C TRP A 564 -26.98 3.64 -4.22
N GLN A 565 -26.83 2.37 -4.57
CA GLN A 565 -27.27 1.85 -5.86
C GLN A 565 -28.80 1.73 -5.87
N GLY A 566 -29.46 2.51 -6.72
CA GLY A 566 -30.88 2.34 -7.00
C GLY A 566 -31.11 1.07 -7.81
N ILE A 567 -31.62 0.00 -7.19
CA ILE A 567 -31.93 -1.27 -7.87
C ILE A 567 -33.23 -1.16 -8.70
N GLY A 568 -34.06 -0.14 -8.43
CA GLY A 568 -35.19 0.26 -9.28
C GLY A 568 -36.39 -0.70 -9.26
N GLY A 569 -37.20 -0.64 -10.32
CA GLY A 569 -38.30 -1.58 -10.63
C GLY A 569 -39.57 -1.51 -9.78
N LEU A 570 -39.51 -1.21 -8.47
CA LEU A 570 -40.69 -1.19 -7.60
C LEU A 570 -40.64 -0.04 -6.57
N THR A 571 -41.75 0.69 -6.45
CA THR A 571 -41.97 1.66 -5.37
C THR A 571 -42.50 0.94 -4.14
N LEU A 572 -41.70 0.89 -3.07
CA LEU A 572 -42.01 0.07 -1.89
C LEU A 572 -43.03 0.76 -0.98
N THR A 573 -44.04 0.02 -0.52
CA THR A 573 -45.06 0.48 0.44
C THR A 573 -44.99 -0.24 1.79
N SER A 574 -43.90 -0.97 2.04
CA SER A 574 -43.56 -1.60 3.32
C SER A 574 -42.06 -1.47 3.61
N LYS A 575 -41.65 -1.76 4.85
CA LYS A 575 -40.27 -2.19 5.11
C LYS A 575 -39.99 -3.46 4.26
N PRO A 576 -38.82 -3.60 3.63
CA PRO A 576 -38.42 -4.84 2.98
C PRO A 576 -37.99 -5.88 4.02
N GLY A 577 -38.28 -7.15 3.74
CA GLY A 577 -37.68 -8.31 4.39
C GLY A 577 -36.59 -8.89 3.48
N ALA A 578 -35.56 -9.52 4.05
CA ALA A 578 -34.47 -10.11 3.28
C ALA A 578 -34.01 -11.43 3.91
N ALA A 579 -33.56 -12.37 3.08
CA ALA A 579 -33.04 -13.66 3.47
C ALA A 579 -31.82 -14.05 2.62
N SER A 580 -31.11 -15.08 3.06
CA SER A 580 -29.98 -15.70 2.35
C SER A 580 -29.96 -17.19 2.66
N TRP A 581 -29.84 -18.03 1.63
CA TRP A 581 -29.74 -19.49 1.76
C TRP A 581 -28.36 -20.04 1.35
N ALA A 582 -27.45 -19.18 0.88
CA ALA A 582 -26.07 -19.53 0.53
C ALA A 582 -25.14 -18.31 0.62
N PRO A 583 -23.82 -18.52 0.80
CA PRO A 583 -22.84 -17.44 0.68
C PRO A 583 -22.97 -16.70 -0.66
N ASN A 584 -22.90 -15.36 -0.63
CA ASN A 584 -23.08 -14.49 -1.79
C ASN A 584 -24.44 -14.63 -2.52
N ARG A 585 -25.49 -15.10 -1.84
CA ARG A 585 -26.88 -15.08 -2.32
C ARG A 585 -27.74 -14.20 -1.41
N PHE A 586 -28.49 -13.27 -1.99
CA PHE A 586 -29.44 -12.42 -1.26
C PHE A 586 -30.80 -12.45 -1.95
N ASP A 587 -31.88 -12.53 -1.18
CA ASP A 587 -33.26 -12.57 -1.65
C ASP A 587 -34.07 -11.53 -0.84
N VAL A 588 -34.77 -10.63 -1.53
CA VAL A 588 -35.38 -9.42 -0.96
C VAL A 588 -36.85 -9.33 -1.34
N PHE A 589 -37.70 -9.08 -0.35
CA PHE A 589 -39.16 -9.13 -0.42
C PHE A 589 -39.76 -7.81 0.05
N ALA A 590 -40.74 -7.27 -0.66
CA ALA A 590 -41.42 -6.04 -0.26
C ALA A 590 -42.82 -5.92 -0.87
N ARG A 591 -43.66 -5.07 -0.27
CA ARG A 591 -44.99 -4.77 -0.80
C ARG A 591 -44.94 -3.66 -1.84
N GLY A 592 -45.58 -3.86 -2.99
CA GLY A 592 -45.76 -2.86 -4.05
C GLY A 592 -46.89 -1.84 -3.79
N PRO A 593 -47.14 -0.89 -4.71
CA PRO A 593 -48.25 0.07 -4.62
C PRO A 593 -49.63 -0.57 -4.79
N ASP A 594 -49.67 -1.72 -5.47
CA ASP A 594 -50.81 -2.60 -5.67
C ASP A 594 -51.11 -3.54 -4.49
N GLN A 595 -50.34 -3.41 -3.40
CA GLN A 595 -50.33 -4.29 -2.23
C GLN A 595 -49.86 -5.73 -2.48
N GLN A 596 -49.34 -6.06 -3.66
CA GLN A 596 -48.78 -7.39 -3.94
C GLN A 596 -47.36 -7.53 -3.39
N MET A 597 -46.93 -8.78 -3.20
CA MET A 597 -45.52 -9.10 -2.94
C MET A 597 -44.70 -8.95 -4.22
N GLY A 598 -43.64 -8.14 -4.18
CA GLY A 598 -42.50 -8.24 -5.08
C GLY A 598 -41.37 -9.04 -4.43
N HIS A 599 -40.61 -9.77 -5.25
CA HIS A 599 -39.34 -10.41 -4.88
C HIS A 599 -38.24 -10.01 -5.86
N LEU A 600 -37.03 -9.73 -5.38
CA LEU A 600 -35.83 -9.61 -6.21
C LEU A 600 -34.66 -10.35 -5.56
N TRP A 601 -33.64 -10.74 -6.34
CA TRP A 601 -32.50 -11.50 -5.80
C TRP A 601 -31.17 -11.21 -6.47
N TRP A 602 -30.09 -11.50 -5.76
CA TRP A 602 -28.70 -11.47 -6.22
C TRP A 602 -28.17 -12.90 -6.34
N ASP A 603 -27.76 -13.34 -7.53
CA ASP A 603 -27.33 -14.74 -7.76
C ASP A 603 -25.87 -15.05 -7.38
N GLY A 604 -25.12 -14.04 -6.93
CA GLY A 604 -23.67 -14.09 -6.75
C GLY A 604 -22.89 -13.26 -7.77
N SER A 605 -23.54 -12.81 -8.84
CA SER A 605 -22.95 -12.07 -9.96
C SER A 605 -23.80 -10.89 -10.47
N GLN A 606 -25.13 -10.96 -10.36
CA GLN A 606 -26.05 -9.90 -10.79
C GLN A 606 -27.34 -9.85 -9.95
N TRP A 607 -27.95 -8.66 -9.89
CA TRP A 607 -29.31 -8.48 -9.40
C TRP A 607 -30.32 -8.80 -10.51
N TYR A 608 -31.27 -9.67 -10.20
CA TYR A 608 -32.47 -9.88 -10.99
C TYR A 608 -33.54 -8.87 -10.54
N GLY A 609 -34.33 -8.36 -11.49
CA GLY A 609 -35.38 -7.38 -11.22
C GLY A 609 -36.57 -7.98 -10.46
N TRP A 610 -37.46 -7.10 -9.99
CA TRP A 610 -38.64 -7.49 -9.22
C TRP A 610 -39.60 -8.41 -10.01
N GLU A 611 -39.80 -9.64 -9.53
CA GLU A 611 -40.89 -10.52 -9.94
C GLU A 611 -42.10 -10.39 -9.00
N PRO A 612 -43.35 -10.48 -9.51
CA PRO A 612 -44.55 -10.44 -8.68
C PRO A 612 -44.86 -11.84 -8.10
N LEU A 613 -44.81 -11.97 -6.77
CA LEU A 613 -45.29 -13.15 -6.05
C LEU A 613 -46.76 -13.02 -5.58
N GLY A 614 -47.42 -11.91 -5.90
CA GLY A 614 -48.85 -11.72 -5.67
C GLY A 614 -49.25 -11.63 -4.19
N GLY A 615 -50.49 -12.02 -3.89
CA GLY A 615 -51.10 -11.83 -2.56
C GLY A 615 -51.58 -10.40 -2.35
N VAL A 616 -52.22 -10.11 -1.20
CA VAL A 616 -52.64 -8.75 -0.81
C VAL A 616 -52.20 -8.51 0.63
N LEU A 617 -51.14 -7.71 0.79
CA LEU A 617 -50.35 -7.63 2.02
C LEU A 617 -50.78 -6.44 2.89
N ALA A 618 -50.96 -6.69 4.19
CA ALA A 618 -51.23 -5.69 5.22
C ALA A 618 -50.06 -5.47 6.20
N SER A 619 -48.87 -6.02 5.90
CA SER A 619 -47.61 -5.80 6.64
C SER A 619 -46.41 -5.74 5.68
N GLY A 620 -45.21 -5.51 6.22
CA GLY A 620 -43.98 -5.96 5.55
C GLY A 620 -43.80 -7.48 5.69
N PRO A 621 -42.95 -8.11 4.87
CA PRO A 621 -42.61 -9.51 5.00
C PRO A 621 -41.56 -9.80 6.08
N GLY A 622 -41.74 -10.91 6.78
CA GLY A 622 -40.65 -11.64 7.43
C GLY A 622 -40.21 -12.78 6.50
N ALA A 623 -38.90 -12.95 6.29
CA ALA A 623 -38.35 -14.00 5.43
C ALA A 623 -37.19 -14.72 6.13
N ALA A 624 -37.07 -16.03 5.89
CA ALA A 624 -35.97 -16.85 6.36
C ALA A 624 -35.60 -17.95 5.36
N ALA A 625 -34.41 -18.52 5.50
CA ALA A 625 -34.05 -19.77 4.83
C ALA A 625 -34.19 -20.94 5.81
N ARG A 626 -35.13 -21.87 5.59
CA ARG A 626 -35.19 -23.10 6.41
C ARG A 626 -34.05 -24.07 6.12
N SER A 627 -33.39 -23.99 4.96
CA SER A 627 -32.23 -24.82 4.58
C SER A 627 -31.52 -24.19 3.37
N PRO A 628 -30.28 -24.62 3.04
CA PRO A 628 -29.65 -24.24 1.77
C PRO A 628 -30.54 -24.55 0.57
N GLY A 629 -30.73 -23.55 -0.30
CA GLY A 629 -31.60 -23.63 -1.48
C GLY A 629 -33.09 -23.42 -1.22
N LEU A 630 -33.54 -23.26 0.03
CA LEU A 630 -34.95 -23.17 0.41
C LEU A 630 -35.24 -21.84 1.15
N LEU A 631 -36.33 -21.15 0.77
CA LEU A 631 -36.76 -19.88 1.35
C LEU A 631 -38.24 -19.92 1.71
N ASP A 632 -38.60 -19.19 2.76
CA ASP A 632 -39.94 -19.18 3.32
C ASP A 632 -40.27 -17.74 3.75
N VAL A 633 -41.36 -17.19 3.22
CA VAL A 633 -41.77 -15.78 3.43
C VAL A 633 -43.18 -15.69 4.01
N PHE A 634 -43.33 -14.79 4.99
CA PHE A 634 -44.48 -14.65 5.85
C PHE A 634 -45.03 -13.22 5.80
N VAL A 635 -46.35 -13.07 5.71
CA VAL A 635 -47.02 -11.76 5.68
C VAL A 635 -48.33 -11.79 6.47
N ARG A 636 -48.81 -10.63 6.92
CA ARG A 636 -50.21 -10.46 7.32
C ARG A 636 -51.07 -10.13 6.10
N GLY A 637 -52.18 -10.83 5.92
CA GLY A 637 -53.21 -10.52 4.90
C GLY A 637 -54.11 -9.36 5.31
N THR A 638 -54.94 -8.86 4.38
CA THR A 638 -55.94 -7.80 4.67
C THR A 638 -57.11 -8.25 5.56
N ASP A 639 -57.18 -9.54 5.86
CA ASP A 639 -58.06 -10.22 6.82
C ASP A 639 -57.39 -10.42 8.20
N ASP A 640 -56.23 -9.80 8.42
CA ASP A 640 -55.34 -9.96 9.58
C ASP A 640 -54.72 -11.35 9.79
N GLN A 641 -54.92 -12.33 8.89
CA GLN A 641 -54.34 -13.67 9.06
C GLN A 641 -52.85 -13.73 8.67
N LEU A 642 -52.11 -14.69 9.24
CA LEU A 642 -50.78 -15.05 8.74
C LEU A 642 -50.91 -15.82 7.43
N TYR A 643 -50.20 -15.40 6.39
CA TYR A 643 -50.01 -16.14 5.15
C TYR A 643 -48.54 -16.50 4.95
N HIS A 644 -48.30 -17.64 4.31
CA HIS A 644 -46.99 -18.18 4.01
C HIS A 644 -46.86 -18.54 2.52
N ARG A 645 -45.66 -18.35 1.97
CA ARG A 645 -45.25 -18.81 0.64
C ARG A 645 -43.79 -19.24 0.69
N TRP A 646 -43.44 -20.31 -0.03
CA TRP A 646 -42.07 -20.84 -0.02
C TRP A 646 -41.51 -21.16 -1.41
N TRP A 647 -40.19 -21.12 -1.50
CA TRP A 647 -39.38 -21.63 -2.59
C TRP A 647 -38.93 -23.05 -2.24
N ASP A 648 -39.15 -24.01 -3.15
CA ASP A 648 -38.83 -25.44 -2.93
C ASP A 648 -37.47 -25.88 -3.49
N GLY A 649 -36.66 -24.94 -3.99
CA GLY A 649 -35.43 -25.21 -4.74
C GLY A 649 -35.62 -25.12 -6.26
N SER A 650 -36.87 -25.16 -6.75
CA SER A 650 -37.21 -25.13 -8.18
C SER A 650 -38.30 -24.12 -8.56
N GLN A 651 -39.24 -23.81 -7.66
CA GLN A 651 -40.37 -22.92 -7.92
C GLN A 651 -40.92 -22.28 -6.64
N TRP A 652 -41.64 -21.16 -6.83
CA TRP A 652 -42.45 -20.51 -5.80
C TRP A 652 -43.83 -21.16 -5.67
N ASN A 653 -44.06 -21.86 -4.57
CA ASN A 653 -45.33 -22.53 -4.27
C ASN A 653 -46.47 -21.53 -4.02
N GLY A 654 -47.70 -22.01 -3.85
CA GLY A 654 -48.87 -21.16 -3.59
C GLY A 654 -48.83 -20.44 -2.23
N TRP A 655 -49.67 -19.41 -2.08
CA TRP A 655 -49.94 -18.81 -0.77
C TRP A 655 -50.84 -19.73 0.06
N GLU A 656 -50.40 -20.12 1.26
CA GLU A 656 -51.22 -20.84 2.24
C GLU A 656 -51.62 -19.93 3.43
N ALA A 657 -52.82 -20.14 3.97
CA ALA A 657 -53.32 -19.43 5.14
C ALA A 657 -52.97 -20.21 6.42
N LEU A 658 -52.24 -19.57 7.33
CA LEU A 658 -51.76 -20.14 8.60
C LEU A 658 -52.61 -19.73 9.81
N GLY A 659 -53.64 -18.90 9.58
CA GLY A 659 -54.60 -18.44 10.57
C GLY A 659 -54.06 -17.35 11.51
N GLY A 660 -54.70 -17.22 12.67
CA GLY A 660 -54.40 -16.17 13.65
C GLY A 660 -55.03 -14.82 13.28
N VAL A 661 -54.88 -13.82 14.15
CA VAL A 661 -55.31 -12.44 13.90
C VAL A 661 -54.20 -11.51 14.41
N LEU A 662 -53.41 -10.98 13.48
CA LEU A 662 -52.09 -10.38 13.71
C LEU A 662 -52.19 -8.85 13.85
N ARG A 663 -51.45 -8.27 14.79
CA ARG A 663 -51.35 -6.81 14.97
C ARG A 663 -50.00 -6.23 14.51
N SER A 664 -48.93 -7.02 14.55
CA SER A 664 -47.59 -6.70 14.04
C SER A 664 -47.34 -7.19 12.59
N SER A 665 -46.18 -6.86 12.03
CA SER A 665 -45.53 -7.67 11.00
C SER A 665 -45.09 -9.03 11.59
N PRO A 666 -44.98 -10.11 10.78
CA PRO A 666 -44.38 -11.36 11.24
C PRO A 666 -42.85 -11.29 11.25
N THR A 667 -42.25 -11.74 12.35
CA THR A 667 -40.79 -11.95 12.46
C THR A 667 -40.52 -13.45 12.51
N VAL A 668 -39.47 -13.93 11.83
CA VAL A 668 -39.20 -15.37 11.67
C VAL A 668 -37.71 -15.67 11.87
N ALA A 669 -37.41 -16.84 12.46
CA ALA A 669 -36.05 -17.37 12.56
C ALA A 669 -35.99 -18.87 12.21
N SER A 670 -34.81 -19.30 11.75
CA SER A 670 -34.44 -20.69 11.49
C SER A 670 -33.20 -21.00 12.32
N TRP A 671 -33.31 -21.93 13.28
CA TRP A 671 -32.18 -22.36 14.14
C TRP A 671 -31.63 -23.74 13.78
N SER A 672 -32.27 -24.45 12.85
CA SER A 672 -31.74 -25.71 12.29
C SER A 672 -32.34 -26.00 10.91
N ALA A 673 -31.69 -26.87 10.14
CA ALA A 673 -32.17 -27.25 8.82
C ALA A 673 -33.55 -27.92 8.91
N GLY A 674 -34.53 -27.35 8.20
CA GLY A 674 -35.92 -27.80 8.18
C GLY A 674 -36.79 -27.19 9.27
N ARG A 675 -36.32 -26.18 10.02
CA ARG A 675 -37.04 -25.57 11.15
C ARG A 675 -37.34 -24.10 10.91
N LEU A 676 -38.57 -23.68 11.23
CA LEU A 676 -38.97 -22.27 11.26
C LEU A 676 -39.79 -21.97 12.51
N ASP A 677 -39.54 -20.82 13.13
CA ASP A 677 -40.35 -20.26 14.21
C ASP A 677 -40.75 -18.82 13.84
N VAL A 678 -42.07 -18.56 13.79
CA VAL A 678 -42.66 -17.27 13.45
C VAL A 678 -43.31 -16.67 14.70
N MET A 679 -43.02 -15.40 15.00
CA MET A 679 -43.54 -14.64 16.14
C MET A 679 -44.32 -13.41 15.67
N VAL A 680 -45.47 -13.16 16.30
CA VAL A 680 -46.39 -12.07 15.97
C VAL A 680 -47.02 -11.48 17.24
N GLN A 681 -47.44 -10.22 17.21
CA GLN A 681 -48.37 -9.66 18.19
C GLN A 681 -49.81 -10.09 17.86
N GLY A 682 -50.53 -10.61 18.85
CA GLY A 682 -51.96 -10.93 18.74
C GLY A 682 -52.89 -9.74 19.01
N THR A 683 -54.20 -9.96 18.88
CA THR A 683 -55.25 -8.97 19.25
C THR A 683 -55.30 -8.66 20.74
N ASP A 684 -54.76 -9.54 21.58
CA ASP A 684 -54.58 -9.44 23.03
C ASP A 684 -53.24 -8.79 23.43
N SER A 685 -52.50 -8.23 22.47
CA SER A 685 -51.15 -7.67 22.63
C SER A 685 -50.08 -8.65 23.12
N GLN A 686 -50.39 -9.94 23.27
CA GLN A 686 -49.40 -10.97 23.60
C GLN A 686 -48.58 -11.34 22.36
N ILE A 687 -47.37 -11.85 22.56
CA ILE A 687 -46.68 -12.57 21.49
C ILE A 687 -47.29 -13.96 21.34
N TRP A 688 -47.58 -14.31 20.10
CA TRP A 688 -47.99 -15.63 19.66
C TRP A 688 -46.94 -16.21 18.72
N ARG A 689 -46.72 -17.52 18.82
CA ARG A 689 -45.77 -18.30 18.02
C ARG A 689 -46.52 -19.31 17.16
N LYS A 690 -46.06 -19.49 15.93
CA LYS A 690 -46.37 -20.66 15.09
C LYS A 690 -45.07 -21.18 14.49
N PHE A 691 -44.89 -22.50 14.43
CA PHE A 691 -43.64 -23.10 13.99
C PHE A 691 -43.85 -24.28 13.04
N TRP A 692 -42.87 -24.50 12.16
CA TRP A 692 -42.80 -25.67 11.28
C TRP A 692 -41.85 -26.69 11.92
N ASP A 693 -42.30 -27.92 12.16
CA ASP A 693 -41.51 -28.94 12.89
C ASP A 693 -40.57 -29.79 12.00
N GLY A 694 -40.54 -29.51 10.70
CA GLY A 694 -39.90 -30.35 9.68
C GLY A 694 -40.91 -31.11 8.82
N SER A 695 -42.14 -31.31 9.32
CA SER A 695 -43.21 -32.09 8.68
C SER A 695 -44.58 -31.41 8.64
N GLN A 696 -44.88 -30.53 9.60
CA GLN A 696 -46.17 -29.86 9.75
C GLN A 696 -46.05 -28.52 10.48
N TRP A 697 -47.10 -27.70 10.35
CA TRP A 697 -47.28 -26.46 11.11
C TRP A 697 -47.94 -26.72 12.47
N SER A 698 -47.39 -26.10 13.53
CA SER A 698 -47.94 -26.14 14.88
C SER A 698 -49.31 -25.45 15.00
N GLY A 699 -50.02 -25.72 16.10
CA GLY A 699 -51.02 -24.80 16.63
C GLY A 699 -50.39 -23.46 17.03
N TRP A 700 -51.23 -22.44 17.27
CA TRP A 700 -50.78 -21.15 17.79
C TRP A 700 -50.47 -21.25 19.29
N GLU A 701 -49.23 -20.94 19.67
CA GLU A 701 -48.70 -21.02 21.05
C GLU A 701 -48.58 -19.60 21.65
N PRO A 702 -49.24 -19.29 22.78
CA PRO A 702 -49.10 -17.99 23.42
C PRO A 702 -47.78 -17.91 24.20
N LEU A 703 -46.90 -17.00 23.80
CA LEU A 703 -45.65 -16.69 24.52
C LEU A 703 -45.82 -15.57 25.55
N GLY A 704 -46.96 -14.87 25.55
CA GLY A 704 -47.25 -13.81 26.52
C GLY A 704 -46.46 -12.54 26.27
N GLY A 705 -46.19 -11.79 27.35
CA GLY A 705 -45.74 -10.40 27.26
C GLY A 705 -46.88 -9.48 26.80
N GLN A 706 -46.63 -8.17 26.74
CA GLN A 706 -47.60 -7.19 26.26
C GLN A 706 -46.89 -6.16 25.39
N THR A 707 -46.98 -6.26 24.06
CA THR A 707 -46.31 -5.34 23.13
C THR A 707 -47.28 -4.55 22.26
N ASN A 708 -46.80 -3.44 21.72
CA ASN A 708 -47.46 -2.63 20.70
C ASN A 708 -46.55 -2.34 19.48
N ALA A 709 -45.52 -3.17 19.28
CA ALA A 709 -44.53 -3.04 18.21
C ALA A 709 -44.16 -4.42 17.64
N ASP A 710 -43.48 -4.44 16.49
CA ASP A 710 -42.94 -5.67 15.90
C ASP A 710 -41.90 -6.31 16.85
N PRO A 711 -41.97 -7.64 17.11
CA PRO A 711 -40.96 -8.35 17.91
C PRO A 711 -39.66 -8.57 17.13
N ALA A 712 -38.55 -8.74 17.84
CA ALA A 712 -37.29 -9.23 17.26
C ALA A 712 -36.97 -10.62 17.79
N VAL A 713 -36.42 -11.50 16.95
CA VAL A 713 -35.87 -12.78 17.40
C VAL A 713 -34.50 -13.02 16.77
N ALA A 714 -33.57 -13.57 17.55
CA ALA A 714 -32.24 -13.98 17.11
C ALA A 714 -31.99 -15.46 17.48
N THR A 715 -30.91 -16.04 16.95
CA THR A 715 -30.42 -17.37 17.35
C THR A 715 -28.92 -17.46 17.11
N TRP A 716 -28.20 -18.08 18.05
CA TRP A 716 -26.77 -18.38 17.93
C TRP A 716 -26.48 -19.86 17.58
N GLY A 717 -27.51 -20.71 17.45
CA GLY A 717 -27.30 -22.13 17.19
C GLY A 717 -28.51 -23.04 17.41
N ALA A 718 -28.32 -24.33 17.13
CA ALA A 718 -29.38 -25.33 17.18
C ALA A 718 -30.02 -25.45 18.57
N GLY A 719 -31.36 -25.40 18.61
CA GLY A 719 -32.17 -25.45 19.82
C GLY A 719 -32.41 -24.10 20.49
N ARG A 720 -31.81 -23.00 19.99
CA ARG A 720 -31.89 -21.66 20.60
C ARG A 720 -32.78 -20.69 19.81
N LEU A 721 -33.60 -19.92 20.53
CA LEU A 721 -34.19 -18.66 20.07
C LEU A 721 -34.12 -17.63 21.20
N ASP A 722 -33.86 -16.37 20.88
CA ASP A 722 -33.80 -15.24 21.81
C ASP A 722 -34.77 -14.15 21.33
N LEU A 723 -35.94 -14.04 21.97
CA LEU A 723 -37.07 -13.18 21.59
C LEU A 723 -37.12 -11.91 22.44
N PHE A 724 -37.19 -10.76 21.78
CA PHE A 724 -37.23 -9.44 22.40
C PHE A 724 -38.49 -8.68 22.02
N ILE A 725 -39.07 -7.97 23.00
CA ILE A 725 -40.21 -7.07 22.78
C ILE A 725 -40.03 -5.74 23.51
N ARG A 726 -40.55 -4.66 22.91
CA ARG A 726 -40.89 -3.45 23.66
C ARG A 726 -42.20 -3.71 24.41
N ASN A 727 -42.19 -3.68 25.73
CA ASN A 727 -43.41 -3.84 26.53
C ASN A 727 -44.28 -2.56 26.44
N VAL A 728 -45.58 -2.66 26.69
CA VAL A 728 -46.52 -1.50 26.62
C VAL A 728 -46.17 -0.38 27.60
N ASP A 729 -45.57 -0.70 28.74
CA ASP A 729 -45.05 0.26 29.72
C ASP A 729 -43.73 0.95 29.29
N GLY A 730 -43.11 0.50 28.20
CA GLY A 730 -41.85 1.02 27.69
C GLY A 730 -40.58 0.30 28.18
N THR A 731 -40.68 -0.80 28.93
CA THR A 731 -39.52 -1.66 29.24
C THR A 731 -39.11 -2.54 28.06
N LEU A 732 -37.90 -3.11 28.09
CA LEU A 732 -37.49 -4.20 27.19
C LEU A 732 -37.77 -5.54 27.87
N GLY A 733 -38.53 -6.41 27.22
CA GLY A 733 -38.70 -7.80 27.62
C GLY A 733 -37.81 -8.74 26.80
N HIS A 734 -37.23 -9.75 27.46
CA HIS A 734 -36.56 -10.88 26.81
C HIS A 734 -37.17 -12.21 27.27
N ARG A 735 -37.29 -13.15 26.33
CA ARG A 735 -37.63 -14.55 26.59
C ARG A 735 -36.88 -15.42 25.60
N TRP A 736 -36.23 -16.48 26.08
CA TRP A 736 -35.52 -17.43 25.21
C TRP A 736 -36.15 -18.83 25.21
N TYR A 737 -35.95 -19.55 24.11
CA TYR A 737 -36.20 -20.98 23.95
C TYR A 737 -34.87 -21.72 24.04
N ASP A 738 -34.82 -22.81 24.80
CA ASP A 738 -33.65 -23.66 24.95
C ASP A 738 -34.06 -25.13 25.06
N GLY A 739 -33.47 -25.99 24.23
CA GLY A 739 -33.53 -27.46 24.36
C GLY A 739 -34.92 -28.11 24.39
N GLY A 740 -36.00 -27.38 24.07
CA GLY A 740 -37.38 -27.86 24.18
C GLY A 740 -38.32 -27.01 25.04
N GLN A 741 -37.81 -26.02 25.79
CA GLN A 741 -38.60 -25.21 26.73
C GLN A 741 -38.41 -23.71 26.52
N TRP A 742 -39.45 -22.92 26.82
CA TRP A 742 -39.33 -21.47 26.95
C TRP A 742 -39.06 -21.07 28.41
N SER A 743 -38.13 -20.14 28.60
CA SER A 743 -37.88 -19.44 29.87
C SER A 743 -39.10 -18.68 30.41
N THR A 744 -38.99 -18.11 31.61
CA THR A 744 -39.84 -16.97 32.01
C THR A 744 -39.41 -15.70 31.29
N TRP A 745 -40.29 -14.72 31.16
CA TRP A 745 -39.88 -13.36 30.74
C TRP A 745 -38.94 -12.74 31.78
N GLU A 746 -37.83 -12.16 31.34
CA GLU A 746 -37.05 -11.18 32.09
C GLU A 746 -37.27 -9.78 31.52
N TRP A 747 -37.22 -8.75 32.37
CA TRP A 747 -37.59 -7.38 32.03
C TRP A 747 -36.49 -6.40 32.45
N PHE A 748 -36.01 -5.58 31.51
CA PHE A 748 -34.98 -4.59 31.75
C PHE A 748 -35.60 -3.21 31.96
N ALA A 749 -35.29 -2.61 33.11
CA ALA A 749 -35.70 -1.25 33.42
C ALA A 749 -35.11 -0.26 32.42
N GLY A 750 -35.97 0.63 31.91
CA GLY A 750 -35.67 1.62 30.88
C GLY A 750 -36.96 2.21 30.34
N SER A 751 -36.86 3.31 29.59
CA SER A 751 -38.00 4.01 28.99
C SER A 751 -37.81 4.11 27.48
N LEU A 752 -38.34 3.14 26.75
CA LEU A 752 -38.24 3.02 25.29
C LEU A 752 -39.29 3.89 24.57
N SER A 753 -38.87 4.58 23.52
CA SER A 753 -39.74 5.43 22.70
C SER A 753 -40.88 4.63 22.06
N ASN A 754 -42.08 5.22 22.06
CA ASN A 754 -43.29 4.58 21.55
C ASN A 754 -43.25 4.44 20.02
N GLY A 755 -43.83 3.38 19.48
CA GLY A 755 -43.88 3.12 18.03
C GLY A 755 -42.59 2.58 17.40
N THR A 756 -41.58 2.22 18.21
CA THR A 756 -40.38 1.49 17.73
C THR A 756 -40.29 0.12 18.41
N GLY A 757 -39.78 -0.87 17.68
CA GLY A 757 -39.49 -2.20 18.21
C GLY A 757 -38.01 -2.36 18.57
N PRO A 758 -37.62 -3.50 19.17
CA PRO A 758 -36.22 -3.91 19.21
C PRO A 758 -35.71 -4.37 17.84
N SER A 759 -34.40 -4.39 17.70
CA SER A 759 -33.68 -5.20 16.72
C SER A 759 -32.61 -5.98 17.47
N ALA A 760 -32.41 -7.26 17.14
CA ALA A 760 -31.51 -8.15 17.85
C ALA A 760 -30.68 -8.97 16.86
N ALA A 761 -29.38 -9.13 17.16
CA ALA A 761 -28.48 -9.99 16.43
C ALA A 761 -27.68 -10.88 17.40
N ALA A 762 -27.32 -12.07 16.95
CA ALA A 762 -26.50 -13.02 17.68
C ALA A 762 -25.27 -13.40 16.85
N SER A 763 -24.25 -13.95 17.50
CA SER A 763 -23.11 -14.62 16.85
C SER A 763 -22.94 -16.04 17.37
N ALA A 764 -22.36 -16.94 16.58
CA ALA A 764 -22.24 -18.37 16.91
C ALA A 764 -21.49 -18.70 18.23
N ASN A 765 -20.87 -17.72 18.87
CA ASN A 765 -20.23 -17.84 20.19
C ASN A 765 -21.17 -17.63 21.39
N GLY A 766 -22.46 -17.34 21.18
CA GLY A 766 -23.44 -17.15 22.26
C GLY A 766 -23.54 -15.72 22.79
N GLU A 767 -23.06 -14.73 22.04
CA GLU A 767 -23.31 -13.31 22.35
C GLU A 767 -24.57 -12.78 21.66
N LEU A 768 -25.24 -11.82 22.31
CA LEU A 768 -26.34 -11.05 21.73
C LEU A 768 -26.04 -9.55 21.80
N ASP A 769 -26.51 -8.83 20.79
CA ASP A 769 -26.60 -7.37 20.79
C ASP A 769 -28.03 -6.97 20.41
N VAL A 770 -28.68 -6.20 21.29
CA VAL A 770 -30.06 -5.72 21.12
C VAL A 770 -30.05 -4.20 21.09
N ILE A 771 -30.55 -3.62 20.01
CA ILE A 771 -30.64 -2.16 19.82
C ILE A 771 -32.11 -1.73 19.84
N VAL A 772 -32.41 -0.68 20.60
CA VAL A 772 -33.75 -0.11 20.81
C VAL A 772 -33.68 1.41 20.88
N SER A 773 -34.73 2.11 20.45
CA SER A 773 -34.82 3.57 20.62
C SER A 773 -35.26 3.91 22.05
N GLY A 774 -34.34 4.47 22.85
CA GLY A 774 -34.60 4.95 24.19
C GLY A 774 -35.34 6.29 24.23
N THR A 775 -35.41 6.89 25.41
CA THR A 775 -36.00 8.22 25.63
C THR A 775 -35.39 9.28 24.71
N ALA A 776 -36.21 10.23 24.24
CA ALA A 776 -35.85 11.21 23.22
C ALA A 776 -35.31 10.59 21.91
N ASN A 777 -35.73 9.36 21.59
CA ASN A 777 -35.33 8.59 20.39
C ASN A 777 -33.83 8.24 20.32
N VAL A 778 -33.09 8.33 21.42
CA VAL A 778 -31.64 8.01 21.45
C VAL A 778 -31.43 6.49 21.39
N PRO A 779 -30.74 5.93 20.39
CA PRO A 779 -30.45 4.50 20.32
C PRO A 779 -29.68 4.00 21.56
N GLN A 780 -30.18 2.92 22.17
CA GLN A 780 -29.56 2.22 23.28
C GLN A 780 -29.23 0.78 22.86
N ARG A 781 -28.07 0.30 23.30
CA ARG A 781 -27.61 -1.09 23.17
C ARG A 781 -27.74 -1.80 24.52
N LEU A 782 -28.27 -3.01 24.51
CA LEU A 782 -28.12 -4.01 25.57
C LEU A 782 -27.33 -5.19 25.01
N GLN A 783 -26.24 -5.58 25.67
CA GLN A 783 -25.36 -6.67 25.22
C GLN A 783 -25.41 -7.85 26.19
N TYR A 784 -25.47 -9.07 25.65
CA TYR A 784 -25.23 -10.30 26.40
C TYR A 784 -23.88 -10.89 25.98
N ASN A 785 -23.01 -11.15 26.96
CA ASN A 785 -21.81 -11.96 26.78
C ASN A 785 -21.51 -12.66 28.12
N GLY A 786 -21.95 -13.93 28.23
CA GLY A 786 -21.96 -14.68 29.50
C GLY A 786 -22.86 -14.09 30.59
N GLY A 787 -23.74 -13.15 30.23
CA GLY A 787 -24.49 -12.31 31.14
C GLY A 787 -24.75 -10.93 30.55
N TRP A 788 -25.83 -10.28 31.01
CA TRP A 788 -26.25 -8.96 30.56
C TRP A 788 -25.33 -7.84 31.05
N ARG A 789 -24.98 -6.92 30.14
CA ARG A 789 -24.21 -5.70 30.44
C ARG A 789 -25.17 -4.51 30.69
N PRO A 790 -24.75 -3.47 31.42
CA PRO A 790 -25.53 -2.24 31.55
C PRO A 790 -25.86 -1.61 30.19
N TRP A 791 -26.96 -0.87 30.11
CA TRP A 791 -27.35 -0.11 28.92
C TRP A 791 -26.22 0.81 28.44
N GLN A 792 -25.86 0.72 27.15
CA GLN A 792 -24.94 1.61 26.47
C GLN A 792 -25.72 2.54 25.52
N SER A 793 -25.68 3.85 25.77
CA SER A 793 -26.19 4.84 24.82
C SER A 793 -25.23 4.99 23.64
N LEU A 794 -25.76 5.00 22.42
CA LEU A 794 -24.99 5.25 21.20
C LEU A 794 -25.00 6.73 20.77
N GLY A 795 -25.86 7.54 21.39
CA GLY A 795 -26.01 8.96 21.04
C GLY A 795 -26.79 9.21 19.73
N GLY A 796 -26.95 10.48 19.37
CA GLY A 796 -27.84 10.88 18.27
C GLY A 796 -29.33 10.63 18.60
N ALA A 797 -30.17 10.61 17.57
CA ALA A 797 -31.59 10.27 17.69
C ALA A 797 -32.11 9.65 16.38
N THR A 798 -33.03 8.68 16.45
CA THR A 798 -33.58 7.99 15.29
C THR A 798 -35.12 7.90 15.33
N PRO A 799 -35.85 8.34 14.29
CA PRO A 799 -37.32 8.27 14.25
C PRO A 799 -37.87 6.88 13.86
N GLN A 800 -37.01 5.86 13.76
CA GLN A 800 -37.36 4.51 13.29
C GLN A 800 -36.76 3.45 14.21
N THR A 801 -37.22 2.19 14.07
CA THR A 801 -36.57 1.03 14.71
C THR A 801 -35.14 0.87 14.15
N PRO A 802 -34.09 0.85 14.99
CA PRO A 802 -32.72 0.55 14.57
C PRO A 802 -32.60 -0.80 13.87
N SER A 803 -31.50 -1.02 13.14
CA SER A 803 -31.14 -2.33 12.62
C SER A 803 -29.76 -2.73 13.11
N VAL A 804 -29.63 -3.95 13.64
CA VAL A 804 -28.34 -4.52 14.05
C VAL A 804 -28.07 -5.81 13.31
N VAL A 805 -26.82 -6.02 12.91
CA VAL A 805 -26.32 -7.30 12.40
C VAL A 805 -24.97 -7.60 13.04
N LYS A 806 -24.62 -8.88 13.14
CA LYS A 806 -23.35 -9.32 13.74
C LYS A 806 -22.63 -10.26 12.78
N ARG A 807 -21.30 -10.15 12.72
CA ARG A 807 -20.43 -11.07 11.97
C ARG A 807 -19.83 -12.05 12.97
N ASP A 808 -19.78 -13.34 12.67
CA ASP A 808 -19.35 -14.37 13.65
C ASP A 808 -17.95 -14.18 14.25
N LEU A 809 -17.08 -13.41 13.59
CA LEU A 809 -15.73 -13.04 14.03
C LEU A 809 -15.44 -11.53 13.90
N GLY A 810 -16.47 -10.67 13.87
CA GLY A 810 -16.31 -9.24 13.63
C GLY A 810 -17.11 -8.34 14.59
N PRO A 811 -17.00 -7.00 14.44
CA PRO A 811 -17.78 -6.07 15.25
C PRO A 811 -19.28 -6.22 14.97
N THR A 812 -20.09 -5.80 15.94
CA THR A 812 -21.53 -5.68 15.77
C THR A 812 -21.82 -4.39 15.00
N GLU A 813 -22.48 -4.49 13.84
CA GLU A 813 -22.77 -3.36 12.96
C GLU A 813 -24.16 -2.79 13.30
N VAL A 814 -24.24 -1.51 13.62
CA VAL A 814 -25.51 -0.82 13.88
C VAL A 814 -25.82 0.19 12.79
N PHE A 815 -27.06 0.19 12.31
CA PHE A 815 -27.59 1.10 11.31
C PHE A 815 -28.82 1.83 11.87
N VAL A 816 -28.85 3.16 11.75
CA VAL A 816 -29.98 3.99 12.21
C VAL A 816 -30.29 5.09 11.20
N THR A 817 -31.58 5.31 10.93
CA THR A 817 -32.02 6.48 10.15
C THR A 817 -31.93 7.71 11.05
N GLY A 818 -31.28 8.79 10.60
CA GLY A 818 -31.22 10.05 11.34
C GLY A 818 -32.54 10.84 11.26
N THR A 819 -32.64 11.92 12.04
CA THR A 819 -33.77 12.87 11.96
C THR A 819 -33.78 13.71 10.67
N ASP A 820 -32.68 13.67 9.92
CA ASP A 820 -32.51 14.24 8.57
C ASP A 820 -32.95 13.28 7.45
N GLY A 821 -33.19 12.00 7.78
CA GLY A 821 -33.50 10.94 6.82
C GLY A 821 -32.28 10.30 6.15
N ALA A 822 -31.05 10.63 6.56
CA ALA A 822 -29.86 9.90 6.14
C ALA A 822 -29.73 8.58 6.93
N LEU A 823 -28.99 7.61 6.39
CA LEU A 823 -28.63 6.40 7.14
C LEU A 823 -27.24 6.59 7.77
N TYR A 824 -27.14 6.32 9.06
CA TYR A 824 -25.89 6.33 9.81
C TYR A 824 -25.48 4.89 10.10
N HIS A 825 -24.16 4.66 10.15
CA HIS A 825 -23.55 3.37 10.46
C HIS A 825 -22.51 3.55 11.57
N GLU A 826 -22.46 2.60 12.50
CA GLU A 826 -21.38 2.50 13.48
C GLU A 826 -21.00 1.03 13.76
N PRO A 827 -19.72 0.65 13.59
CA PRO A 827 -19.19 -0.64 14.00
C PRO A 827 -18.86 -0.63 15.50
N LEU A 828 -19.59 -1.39 16.30
CA LEU A 828 -19.40 -1.49 17.74
C LEU A 828 -18.26 -2.47 18.08
N SER A 829 -17.13 -1.92 18.52
CA SER A 829 -16.05 -2.69 19.14
C SER A 829 -16.36 -3.03 20.61
N SER A 830 -15.55 -3.90 21.20
CA SER A 830 -15.59 -4.21 22.63
C SER A 830 -14.97 -3.13 23.54
N ALA A 831 -14.34 -2.09 22.99
CA ALA A 831 -13.50 -1.18 23.79
C ALA A 831 -13.33 0.25 23.20
N SER A 832 -14.41 1.03 23.07
CA SER A 832 -14.36 2.51 23.08
C SER A 832 -15.76 3.16 23.13
N PRO A 833 -15.89 4.43 23.58
CA PRO A 833 -17.11 5.22 23.42
C PRO A 833 -17.33 5.66 21.95
N ALA A 834 -18.60 5.84 21.59
CA ALA A 834 -19.08 6.04 20.21
C ALA A 834 -18.63 7.36 19.53
N ARG A 835 -18.55 7.32 18.19
CA ARG A 835 -18.51 8.47 17.26
C ARG A 835 -19.15 8.06 15.92
N THR A 836 -20.47 8.23 15.83
CA THR A 836 -21.24 7.99 14.60
C THR A 836 -20.72 8.79 13.39
N ARG A 837 -20.80 8.20 12.20
CA ARG A 837 -20.51 8.86 10.91
C ARG A 837 -21.75 8.80 9.99
N PRO A 838 -22.06 9.87 9.23
CA PRO A 838 -23.12 9.83 8.23
C PRO A 838 -22.67 9.04 7.00
N MET A 839 -23.57 8.27 6.39
CA MET A 839 -23.41 7.87 4.99
C MET A 839 -24.09 8.90 4.09
N ALA A 840 -23.59 9.06 2.87
CA ALA A 840 -24.13 10.05 1.94
C ALA A 840 -25.61 9.73 1.61
N PRO A 841 -26.51 10.74 1.60
CA PRO A 841 -27.89 10.54 1.17
C PRO A 841 -27.95 10.23 -0.34
N PRO A 842 -28.97 9.49 -0.81
CA PRO A 842 -29.16 9.30 -2.24
C PRO A 842 -29.44 10.64 -2.93
N ASN A 843 -28.74 10.91 -4.04
CA ASN A 843 -29.04 12.05 -4.91
C ASN A 843 -30.49 11.93 -5.40
N ARG A 844 -31.37 12.81 -4.90
CA ARG A 844 -32.73 12.96 -5.43
C ARG A 844 -32.66 13.61 -6.81
N GLY A 845 -32.52 12.76 -7.83
CA GLY A 845 -32.66 13.16 -9.23
C GLY A 845 -34.00 13.87 -9.46
N ASP A 846 -33.96 14.83 -10.38
CA ASP A 846 -34.97 15.86 -10.64
C ASP A 846 -36.45 15.39 -10.54
N ALA A 847 -37.21 16.01 -9.63
CA ALA A 847 -38.64 15.75 -9.46
C ALA A 847 -39.48 16.51 -10.50
N SER A 848 -39.16 16.34 -11.78
CA SER A 848 -39.74 17.09 -12.91
C SER A 848 -40.16 16.22 -14.11
N LYS A 849 -40.63 15.00 -13.83
CA LYS A 849 -41.52 14.22 -14.71
C LYS A 849 -42.39 13.25 -13.91
N LEU A 850 -43.70 13.56 -13.88
CA LEU A 850 -44.82 12.62 -13.77
C LEU A 850 -45.52 12.59 -15.13
#